data_AF-A0A7L2FK99-F1
#
_entry.id   AF-A0A7L2FK99-F1
#
_cell.length_a   1.000
_cell.length_b   1.000
_cell.length_c   1.000
_cell.angle_alpha   90.00
_cell.angle_beta   90.00
_cell.angle_gamma   90.00
#
_symmetry.space_group_name_H-M   'P 1'
#
loop_
_entity.id
_entity.type
_entity.pdbx_description
1 polymer ?
#
loop_
_entity_poly.entity_id
_entity_poly.type
_entity_poly.pdbx_seq_one_letter_code
_entity_poly.pdbx_strand_id
1 'polypeptide(L)'
;SSRNAMSQIRFLTLAPQEDGSVKEEAVSEVRTRRTWQFDWALNKVDNSVRKTGRIPKTLLLKIFQEISNAGCPGSNHILLLLQSCGAVLPEVLSSERTELAHMIWDKMKELGAVYDTSHYNALLKVYLQNEHKFSPTEFLARMEEANVQPNRVTYQRLIAAYCNEGDIEGASKILGFMKSKDLPITEAVFSSLLKGHARSGDMKSAENILSVMRMAGVEPGPDTYLSLLNVYAEKGDADSIKKTLEQVEKTEGYLMDRILMQVIFSLAKAGYPQHIEDIKGRIRFERELIPDVMNLCLTLITHGFEDISFSILKSLSHLSREDMDQGSFFLQHCVNRNLPVDKLKQFCKELKEAKMHSAPLPFILRCALEANRSALAIDVMKMMKEEGLPLRPHYCWPLLVAYQKENNLKGIFEVLKVMHKLGVDLDAETYTDYVFKNFADTETAHAQLKENGCLFESAGLYVAELRSEALQGKLDKVLSILSSANTPAIDNRLFRNSLFMGFKSSDDVHLWSKITEVLYKDERYCLTPPGPTEAVGYFLYHLIDSMSDSEVQAKEERLRQYFHQLKKMNIVIPTSHYSGICRLLDSSQVPELIKDVRLLCHKPSPSTDNIPESAKSDVSALEKKLEKRKAENQPITDVLKQLIHALCEEENMQKALEVKAKYEPDMVVGGYAALINLCCRHDNVEEAMNLKEKVFPKNSPVALDSGKYVALIEVLEKHGRLEDAINILTEMKEKDVPISGRTVASFLRILNAAATRGEVETVNRLHDTIANLGLVKTAALHAPLITVHLEKDDMPAALEALVSCYKKYGKILQLHNICCKLVEKGDADLLQKVSDFISREYGDMMALYDLFFAFLQTGKYKEAKKVIETPGLRAHSGRLKWFAQKCILNKQMETLEQLVESTRNLFECDRDEMYYHLLQLCDSSRDWGKAEAIWTKIQEENIVPREKTLILLAGIFEKNGQVVPFEVPKDRPEDSSSASTGEELKIQMLCKKNKAKEAYNIFRRMQKDESHYRCCDILVKALLTQDCLDEALDVKRIAETHIKGFTLNSAASSLLIISQVRRDYLKDALAVLKGMLDSGVLPTRAAATALIQALAEKGDLKNLQVLENILGDVTKSIRLPDSLISNAIALAHT
;
A
#
# COMPACT_ATOMS: atom_id res chain seq x y z
N SER A 1 5.57 -47.92 27.85
CA SER A 1 6.53 -48.43 28.85
C SER A 1 7.53 -47.34 29.17
N SER A 2 7.67 -47.00 30.48
CA SER A 2 8.80 -46.31 31.16
C SER A 2 9.40 -45.04 30.52
N ARG A 3 9.12 -43.82 31.01
CA ARG A 3 9.58 -43.13 32.24
C ARG A 3 10.69 -42.09 31.95
N ASN A 4 10.33 -40.82 32.12
CA ASN A 4 10.95 -39.79 32.97
C ASN A 4 12.48 -39.67 33.15
N ALA A 5 12.94 -38.43 32.94
CA ALA A 5 13.73 -37.57 33.86
C ALA A 5 15.26 -37.43 33.70
N MET A 6 15.65 -36.16 33.92
CA MET A 6 16.92 -35.60 34.42
C MET A 6 18.06 -35.32 33.43
N SER A 7 18.34 -34.02 33.20
CA SER A 7 19.38 -33.35 34.00
C SER A 7 19.30 -31.82 33.88
N GLN A 8 19.16 -31.20 35.05
CA GLN A 8 19.35 -29.79 35.35
C GLN A 8 20.74 -29.68 36.01
N ILE A 9 21.39 -28.50 35.95
CA ILE A 9 22.40 -27.96 36.91
C ILE A 9 23.90 -28.00 36.50
N ARG A 10 24.52 -26.80 36.67
CA ARG A 10 25.95 -26.41 36.85
C ARG A 10 26.77 -26.17 35.57
N PHE A 11 27.42 -25.02 35.37
CA PHE A 11 28.16 -24.18 36.33
C PHE A 11 28.06 -22.66 36.06
N LEU A 12 27.81 -21.90 37.14
CA LEU A 12 28.38 -20.57 37.40
C LEU A 12 29.85 -20.75 37.79
N THR A 13 30.75 -19.97 37.20
CA THR A 13 32.08 -19.70 37.77
C THR A 13 32.54 -18.29 37.37
N LEU A 14 32.56 -17.41 38.38
CA LEU A 14 33.58 -16.43 38.75
C LEU A 14 34.26 -15.60 37.64
N ALA A 15 34.10 -14.28 37.74
CA ALA A 15 34.96 -13.29 37.09
C ALA A 15 36.44 -13.48 37.45
N PRO A 16 37.36 -13.15 36.52
CA PRO A 16 38.15 -11.94 36.73
C PRO A 16 38.24 -11.05 35.49
N GLN A 17 38.58 -9.78 35.73
CA GLN A 17 38.87 -8.73 34.74
C GLN A 17 39.85 -9.20 33.64
N GLU A 18 39.52 -8.94 32.38
CA GLU A 18 40.49 -8.59 31.34
C GLU A 18 39.90 -7.54 30.40
N ASP A 19 40.61 -6.41 30.30
CA ASP A 19 40.41 -5.35 29.31
C ASP A 19 40.56 -5.91 27.89
N GLY A 20 39.58 -5.65 27.03
CA GLY A 20 39.64 -6.07 25.63
C GLY A 20 38.53 -5.47 24.77
N SER A 21 38.84 -4.33 24.16
CA SER A 21 38.11 -3.59 23.11
C SER A 21 36.88 -4.30 22.50
N VAL A 22 35.69 -3.84 22.84
CA VAL A 22 34.45 -4.16 22.13
C VAL A 22 34.48 -3.47 20.76
N LYS A 23 34.40 -4.25 19.68
CA LYS A 23 34.05 -3.73 18.35
C LYS A 23 32.62 -3.24 18.39
N GLU A 24 32.43 -1.92 18.29
CA GLU A 24 31.13 -1.30 18.05
C GLU A 24 30.60 -1.70 16.66
N GLU A 25 29.63 -2.62 16.62
CA GLU A 25 28.78 -2.82 15.45
C GLU A 25 27.68 -1.74 15.38
N ALA A 26 27.26 -1.41 14.16
CA ALA A 26 26.47 -0.24 13.79
C ALA A 26 25.08 -0.15 14.47
N VAL A 27 24.99 0.61 15.57
CA VAL A 27 23.76 0.88 16.33
C VAL A 27 22.78 1.83 15.58
N SER A 28 23.22 2.52 14.54
CA SER A 28 22.44 3.59 13.89
C SER A 28 21.33 3.08 12.95
N GLU A 29 21.59 2.12 12.07
CA GLU A 29 20.60 1.65 11.09
C GLU A 29 19.46 0.84 11.71
N VAL A 30 19.79 0.04 12.73
CA VAL A 30 18.82 -0.74 13.51
C VAL A 30 17.83 0.17 14.23
N ARG A 31 18.25 1.35 14.71
CA ARG A 31 17.36 2.33 15.34
C ARG A 31 16.41 2.98 14.33
N THR A 32 16.87 3.38 13.14
CA THR A 32 16.01 3.96 12.08
C THR A 32 14.91 3.00 11.60
N ARG A 33 15.21 1.70 11.48
CA ARG A 33 14.18 0.68 11.16
C ARG A 33 13.13 0.56 12.25
N ARG A 34 13.52 0.66 13.53
CA ARG A 34 12.62 0.58 14.69
C ARG A 34 11.65 1.78 14.77
N THR A 35 12.12 2.99 14.49
CA THR A 35 11.28 4.22 14.47
C THR A 35 10.20 4.18 13.37
N TRP A 36 10.53 3.70 12.16
CA TRP A 36 9.54 3.58 11.07
C TRP A 36 8.49 2.50 11.34
N GLN A 37 8.87 1.41 12.01
CA GLN A 37 7.95 0.33 12.40
C GLN A 37 6.94 0.78 13.47
N PHE A 38 7.33 1.65 14.41
CA PHE A 38 6.43 2.22 15.42
C PHE A 38 5.34 3.10 14.82
N ASP A 39 5.73 4.12 14.04
CA ASP A 39 4.78 5.02 13.37
C ASP A 39 3.84 4.25 12.45
N TRP A 40 4.32 3.18 11.80
CA TRP A 40 3.48 2.30 11.01
C TRP A 40 2.44 1.54 11.84
N ALA A 41 2.85 0.93 12.97
CA ALA A 41 1.96 0.14 13.82
C ALA A 41 0.88 1.00 14.48
N LEU A 42 1.26 2.17 15.01
CA LEU A 42 0.34 3.11 15.62
C LEU A 42 -0.64 3.69 14.59
N ASN A 43 -0.14 4.11 13.41
CA ASN A 43 -1.03 4.56 12.33
C ASN A 43 -1.99 3.46 11.87
N LYS A 44 -1.56 2.18 11.86
CA LYS A 44 -2.46 1.08 11.52
C LYS A 44 -3.54 0.85 12.56
N VAL A 45 -3.18 0.86 13.84
CA VAL A 45 -4.13 0.70 14.95
C VAL A 45 -5.12 1.87 14.96
N ASP A 46 -4.62 3.10 14.93
CA ASP A 46 -5.48 4.29 14.96
C ASP A 46 -6.39 4.39 13.73
N ASN A 47 -5.91 4.00 12.56
CA ASN A 47 -6.72 4.00 11.35
C ASN A 47 -7.78 2.88 11.39
N SER A 48 -7.47 1.74 12.03
CA SER A 48 -8.45 0.68 12.28
C SER A 48 -9.54 1.13 13.25
N VAL A 49 -9.14 1.73 14.40
CA VAL A 49 -10.06 2.24 15.42
C VAL A 49 -10.90 3.39 14.87
N ARG A 50 -10.33 4.31 14.10
CA ARG A 50 -11.11 5.42 13.48
C ARG A 50 -12.13 4.93 12.46
N LYS A 51 -11.73 4.02 11.57
CA LYS A 51 -12.62 3.53 10.51
C LYS A 51 -13.70 2.58 10.99
N THR A 52 -13.38 1.75 11.97
CA THR A 52 -14.23 0.61 12.33
C THR A 52 -14.57 0.55 13.82
N GLY A 53 -13.98 1.39 14.67
CA GLY A 53 -14.13 1.33 16.13
C GLY A 53 -13.45 0.12 16.79
N ARG A 54 -12.76 -0.73 16.01
CA ARG A 54 -12.17 -2.00 16.48
C ARG A 54 -10.77 -2.26 15.95
N ILE A 55 -10.07 -3.17 16.63
CA ILE A 55 -8.79 -3.74 16.20
C ILE A 55 -9.01 -5.24 16.02
N PRO A 56 -8.78 -5.82 14.83
CA PRO A 56 -8.86 -7.28 14.65
C PRO A 56 -7.81 -8.01 15.48
N LYS A 57 -8.14 -9.16 16.06
CA LYS A 57 -7.18 -9.97 16.86
C LYS A 57 -5.90 -10.30 16.07
N THR A 58 -6.03 -10.58 14.78
CA THR A 58 -4.90 -10.90 13.88
C THR A 58 -3.93 -9.74 13.72
N LEU A 59 -4.44 -8.50 13.66
CA LEU A 59 -3.63 -7.29 13.56
C LEU A 59 -2.86 -7.06 14.86
N LEU A 60 -3.53 -7.20 16.01
CA LEU A 60 -2.89 -7.05 17.31
C LEU A 60 -1.76 -8.08 17.52
N LEU A 61 -2.03 -9.35 17.22
CA LEU A 61 -1.02 -10.42 17.36
C LEU A 61 0.15 -10.22 16.40
N LYS A 62 -0.10 -9.75 15.19
CA LYS A 62 0.98 -9.44 14.24
C LYS A 62 1.88 -8.33 14.76
N ILE A 63 1.29 -7.23 15.25
CA ILE A 63 2.04 -6.11 15.83
C ILE A 63 2.81 -6.59 17.08
N PHE A 64 2.19 -7.41 17.92
CA PHE A 64 2.86 -8.00 19.09
C PHE A 64 4.06 -8.88 18.71
N GLN A 65 3.94 -9.74 17.69
CA GLN A 65 5.04 -10.56 17.19
C GLN A 65 6.18 -9.73 16.60
N GLU A 66 5.84 -8.71 15.81
CA GLU A 66 6.83 -7.78 15.23
C GLU A 66 7.60 -7.03 16.32
N ILE A 67 6.92 -6.53 17.36
CA ILE A 67 7.56 -5.86 18.51
C ILE A 67 8.40 -6.85 19.32
N SER A 68 7.91 -8.07 19.54
CA SER A 68 8.66 -9.10 20.26
C SER A 68 9.96 -9.48 19.56
N ASN A 69 9.96 -9.53 18.22
CA ASN A 69 11.14 -9.82 17.42
C ASN A 69 12.15 -8.65 17.37
N ALA A 70 11.72 -7.42 17.66
CA ALA A 70 12.59 -6.24 17.64
C ALA A 70 13.53 -6.13 18.87
N GLY A 71 13.24 -6.86 19.95
CA GLY A 71 14.14 -7.09 21.10
C GLY A 71 14.15 -6.01 22.19
N CYS A 72 13.68 -4.79 21.93
CA CYS A 72 13.53 -3.74 22.95
C CYS A 72 12.25 -2.90 22.69
N PRO A 73 11.13 -3.21 23.36
CA PRO A 73 9.90 -2.46 23.19
C PRO A 73 10.02 -1.07 23.85
N GLY A 74 9.73 0.00 23.12
CA GLY A 74 9.58 1.33 23.73
C GLY A 74 8.32 1.43 24.60
N SER A 75 8.33 2.24 25.65
CA SER A 75 7.19 2.47 26.58
C SER A 75 5.84 2.65 25.84
N ASN A 76 5.81 3.48 24.78
CA ASN A 76 4.59 3.73 24.01
C ASN A 76 4.08 2.50 23.23
N HIS A 77 4.96 1.59 22.80
CA HIS A 77 4.56 0.34 22.12
C HIS A 77 3.77 -0.55 23.06
N ILE A 78 4.24 -0.66 24.30
CA ILE A 78 3.62 -1.48 25.34
C ILE A 78 2.28 -0.86 25.72
N LEU A 79 2.23 0.45 25.88
CA LEU A 79 0.99 1.18 26.18
C LEU A 79 -0.07 0.95 25.10
N LEU A 80 0.29 1.06 23.81
CA LEU A 80 -0.62 0.80 22.69
C LEU A 80 -1.16 -0.64 22.71
N LEU A 81 -0.27 -1.63 22.87
CA LEU A 81 -0.63 -3.04 22.90
C LEU A 81 -1.56 -3.36 24.08
N LEU A 82 -1.25 -2.87 25.28
CA LEU A 82 -2.08 -3.07 26.46
C LEU A 82 -3.45 -2.41 26.27
N GLN A 83 -3.51 -1.15 25.83
CA GLN A 83 -4.79 -0.46 25.60
C GLN A 83 -5.65 -1.16 24.53
N SER A 84 -5.01 -1.80 23.55
CA SER A 84 -5.70 -2.56 22.52
C SER A 84 -6.38 -3.82 23.05
N CYS A 85 -5.96 -4.35 24.21
CA CYS A 85 -6.58 -5.52 24.85
C CYS A 85 -7.92 -5.23 25.56
N GLY A 86 -8.45 -4.01 25.45
CA GLY A 86 -9.68 -3.58 26.11
C GLY A 86 -10.96 -3.75 25.28
N ALA A 87 -11.87 -2.78 25.38
CA ALA A 87 -13.18 -2.80 24.70
C ALA A 87 -13.09 -2.78 23.15
N VAL A 88 -11.94 -2.41 22.59
CA VAL A 88 -11.69 -2.30 21.14
C VAL A 88 -11.47 -3.65 20.42
N LEU A 89 -11.52 -4.78 21.15
CA LEU A 89 -11.45 -6.16 20.62
C LEU A 89 -12.79 -6.91 20.75
N PRO A 90 -13.90 -6.45 20.13
CA PRO A 90 -15.22 -7.07 20.30
C PRO A 90 -15.26 -8.56 19.92
N GLU A 91 -14.32 -9.03 19.09
CA GLU A 91 -14.20 -10.42 18.61
C GLU A 91 -13.75 -11.43 19.68
N VAL A 92 -13.17 -10.95 20.78
CA VAL A 92 -12.53 -11.80 21.81
C VAL A 92 -13.33 -11.71 23.10
N LEU A 93 -13.46 -12.82 23.84
CA LEU A 93 -14.12 -12.82 25.15
C LEU A 93 -13.31 -12.03 26.18
N SER A 94 -13.97 -11.51 27.22
CA SER A 94 -13.30 -10.68 28.23
C SER A 94 -12.20 -11.43 29.01
N SER A 95 -12.39 -12.73 29.27
CA SER A 95 -11.37 -13.61 29.85
C SER A 95 -10.14 -13.73 28.95
N GLU A 96 -10.34 -14.09 27.68
CA GLU A 96 -9.29 -14.23 26.67
C GLU A 96 -8.54 -12.90 26.41
N ARG A 97 -9.25 -11.76 26.45
CA ARG A 97 -8.62 -10.43 26.35
C ARG A 97 -7.68 -10.15 27.52
N THR A 98 -8.04 -10.61 28.71
CA THR A 98 -7.22 -10.45 29.92
C THR A 98 -5.98 -11.34 29.85
N GLU A 99 -6.13 -12.58 29.40
CA GLU A 99 -5.00 -13.48 29.14
C GLU A 99 -4.03 -12.90 28.10
N LEU A 100 -4.55 -12.28 27.04
CA LEU A 100 -3.72 -11.57 26.06
C LEU A 100 -2.98 -10.39 26.70
N ALA A 101 -3.65 -9.61 27.56
CA ALA A 101 -3.01 -8.51 28.27
C ALA A 101 -1.89 -8.99 29.20
N HIS A 102 -2.09 -10.10 29.93
CA HIS A 102 -1.07 -10.73 30.77
C HIS A 102 0.09 -11.28 29.93
N MET A 103 -0.20 -12.00 28.85
CA MET A 103 0.82 -12.50 27.92
C MET A 103 1.71 -11.37 27.39
N ILE A 104 1.09 -10.25 26.97
CA ILE A 104 1.84 -9.07 26.51
C ILE A 104 2.65 -8.48 27.67
N TRP A 105 2.05 -8.30 28.84
CA TRP A 105 2.72 -7.75 30.01
C TRP A 105 3.95 -8.58 30.43
N ASP A 106 3.82 -9.90 30.50
CA ASP A 106 4.90 -10.77 30.93
C ASP A 106 5.99 -10.86 29.86
N LYS A 107 5.60 -10.96 28.58
CA LYS A 107 6.57 -11.02 27.49
C LYS A 107 7.39 -9.74 27.36
N MET A 108 6.76 -8.58 27.54
CA MET A 108 7.46 -7.29 27.52
C MET A 108 8.40 -7.15 28.72
N LYS A 109 8.03 -7.70 29.89
CA LYS A 109 8.90 -7.74 31.07
C LYS A 109 10.12 -8.65 30.86
N GLU A 110 9.95 -9.82 30.23
CA GLU A 110 11.06 -10.70 29.83
C GLU A 110 12.05 -10.01 28.89
N LEU A 111 11.55 -9.12 28.02
CA LEU A 111 12.35 -8.32 27.09
C LEU A 111 13.00 -7.08 27.73
N GLY A 112 12.91 -6.91 29.05
CA GLY A 112 13.58 -5.84 29.80
C GLY A 112 12.82 -4.52 29.84
N ALA A 113 11.51 -4.50 29.60
CA ALA A 113 10.71 -3.28 29.71
C ALA A 113 10.60 -2.77 31.15
N VAL A 114 10.71 -1.44 31.32
CA VAL A 114 10.44 -0.74 32.59
C VAL A 114 9.05 -0.13 32.54
N TYR A 115 8.22 -0.43 33.53
CA TYR A 115 6.84 0.06 33.60
C TYR A 115 6.74 1.31 34.48
N ASP A 116 6.04 2.32 33.96
CA ASP A 116 5.69 3.55 34.66
C ASP A 116 4.22 3.54 35.10
N THR A 117 3.77 4.61 35.77
CA THR A 117 2.38 4.79 36.21
C THR A 117 1.38 4.68 35.04
N SER A 118 1.75 5.07 33.82
CA SER A 118 0.91 5.01 32.63
C SER A 118 0.59 3.57 32.21
N HIS A 119 1.56 2.66 32.27
CA HIS A 119 1.36 1.25 31.96
C HIS A 119 0.44 0.54 32.96
N TYR A 120 0.66 0.76 34.27
CA TYR A 120 -0.21 0.22 35.32
C TYR A 120 -1.64 0.75 35.19
N ASN A 121 -1.78 2.04 34.89
CA ASN A 121 -3.06 2.65 34.60
C ASN A 121 -3.72 1.99 33.37
N ALA A 122 -2.99 1.78 32.26
CA ALA A 122 -3.52 1.10 31.08
C ALA A 122 -4.01 -0.32 31.42
N LEU A 123 -3.25 -1.07 32.22
CA LEU A 123 -3.64 -2.40 32.70
C LEU A 123 -4.93 -2.35 33.55
N LEU A 124 -5.04 -1.40 34.49
CA LEU A 124 -6.28 -1.19 35.27
C LEU A 124 -7.48 -0.89 34.37
N LYS A 125 -7.29 -0.07 33.34
CA LYS A 125 -8.36 0.24 32.37
C LYS A 125 -8.82 -1.03 31.66
N VAL A 126 -7.90 -1.88 31.23
CA VAL A 126 -8.21 -3.17 30.58
C VAL A 126 -8.93 -4.11 31.54
N TYR A 127 -8.48 -4.22 32.79
CA TYR A 127 -9.16 -5.05 33.80
C TYR A 127 -10.60 -4.60 34.05
N LEU A 128 -10.84 -3.29 34.17
CA LEU A 128 -12.19 -2.75 34.33
C LEU A 128 -13.07 -3.03 33.09
N GLN A 129 -12.52 -2.88 31.88
CA GLN A 129 -13.26 -3.13 30.63
C GLN A 129 -13.54 -4.62 30.40
N ASN A 130 -12.66 -5.49 30.86
CA ASN A 130 -12.79 -6.95 30.75
C ASN A 130 -13.50 -7.57 31.97
N GLU A 131 -13.97 -6.77 32.92
CA GLU A 131 -14.58 -7.23 34.17
C GLU A 131 -13.70 -8.26 34.92
N HIS A 132 -12.37 -8.10 34.83
CA HIS A 132 -11.42 -8.97 35.52
C HIS A 132 -11.46 -8.67 37.02
N LYS A 133 -11.61 -9.71 37.83
CA LYS A 133 -11.58 -9.60 39.29
C LYS A 133 -10.15 -9.56 39.79
N PHE A 134 -9.80 -8.54 40.56
CA PHE A 134 -8.49 -8.38 41.19
C PHE A 134 -8.65 -7.59 42.49
N SER A 135 -7.74 -7.80 43.44
CA SER A 135 -7.74 -7.02 44.68
C SER A 135 -7.13 -5.63 44.44
N PRO A 136 -7.86 -4.53 44.67
CA PRO A 136 -7.31 -3.18 44.51
C PRO A 136 -6.16 -2.90 45.48
N THR A 137 -6.15 -3.52 46.67
CA THR A 137 -5.06 -3.38 47.65
C THR A 137 -3.79 -4.11 47.23
N GLU A 138 -3.91 -5.33 46.69
CA GLU A 138 -2.77 -6.06 46.14
C GLU A 138 -2.20 -5.34 44.90
N PHE A 139 -3.05 -4.72 44.09
CA PHE A 139 -2.60 -3.93 42.95
C PHE A 139 -1.79 -2.70 43.38
N LEU A 140 -2.22 -2.02 44.44
CA LEU A 140 -1.45 -0.91 45.03
C LEU A 140 -0.11 -1.39 45.59
N ALA A 141 -0.10 -2.49 46.35
CA ALA A 141 1.13 -3.09 46.86
C ALA A 141 2.11 -3.44 45.72
N ARG A 142 1.60 -4.00 44.62
CA ARG A 142 2.39 -4.31 43.42
C ARG A 142 2.98 -3.07 42.75
N MET A 143 2.31 -1.92 42.79
CA MET A 143 2.87 -0.66 42.30
C MET A 143 3.96 -0.12 43.24
N GLU A 144 3.74 -0.21 44.55
CA GLU A 144 4.71 0.20 45.57
C GLU A 144 5.99 -0.66 45.54
N GLU A 145 5.87 -1.98 45.41
CA GLU A 145 7.00 -2.91 45.22
C GLU A 145 7.81 -2.60 43.95
N ALA A 146 7.16 -2.06 42.93
CA ALA A 146 7.80 -1.61 41.69
C ALA A 146 8.35 -0.18 41.78
N ASN A 147 8.27 0.49 42.95
CA ASN A 147 8.62 1.90 43.16
C ASN A 147 7.85 2.87 42.25
N VAL A 148 6.61 2.53 41.85
CA VAL A 148 5.74 3.36 41.02
C VAL A 148 4.66 4.02 41.87
N GLN A 149 4.62 5.36 41.87
CA GLN A 149 3.64 6.10 42.67
C GLN A 149 2.26 6.17 41.98
N PRO A 150 1.17 5.80 42.69
CA PRO A 150 -0.20 5.99 42.21
C PRO A 150 -0.55 7.46 41.99
N ASN A 151 -1.28 7.76 40.91
CA ASN A 151 -1.77 9.12 40.64
C ASN A 151 -3.30 9.20 40.72
N ARG A 152 -3.87 10.38 40.42
CA ARG A 152 -5.33 10.62 40.41
C ARG A 152 -6.08 9.56 39.61
N VAL A 153 -5.59 9.22 38.41
CA VAL A 153 -6.23 8.25 37.51
C VAL A 153 -6.20 6.84 38.10
N THR A 154 -5.12 6.46 38.79
CA THR A 154 -5.00 5.17 39.49
C THR A 154 -6.10 5.03 40.54
N TYR A 155 -6.25 6.01 41.44
CA TYR A 155 -7.26 5.96 42.48
C TYR A 155 -8.70 5.94 41.93
N GLN A 156 -8.99 6.72 40.88
CA GLN A 156 -10.29 6.69 40.21
C GLN A 156 -10.64 5.29 39.68
N ARG A 157 -9.67 4.59 39.08
CA ARG A 157 -9.87 3.22 38.56
C ARG A 157 -10.02 2.19 39.67
N LEU A 158 -9.32 2.34 40.79
CA LEU A 158 -9.48 1.47 41.95
C LEU A 158 -10.85 1.66 42.63
N ILE A 159 -11.36 2.90 42.71
CA ILE A 159 -12.75 3.17 43.14
C ILE A 159 -13.73 2.45 42.21
N ALA A 160 -13.55 2.60 40.89
CA ALA A 160 -14.40 1.91 39.92
C ALA A 160 -14.36 0.39 40.06
N ALA A 161 -13.20 -0.20 40.41
CA ALA A 161 -13.06 -1.63 40.66
C ALA A 161 -13.89 -2.08 41.86
N TYR A 162 -13.74 -1.42 43.02
CA TYR A 162 -14.55 -1.68 44.21
C TYR A 162 -16.05 -1.52 43.95
N CYS A 163 -16.44 -0.45 43.27
CA CYS A 163 -17.83 -0.21 42.92
C CYS A 163 -18.38 -1.27 41.95
N ASN A 164 -17.58 -1.80 41.02
CA ASN A 164 -18.03 -2.88 40.13
C ASN A 164 -18.35 -4.17 40.91
N GLU A 165 -17.70 -4.41 42.04
CA GLU A 165 -17.98 -5.54 42.94
C GLU A 165 -19.10 -5.24 43.96
N GLY A 166 -19.57 -3.99 44.02
CA GLY A 166 -20.56 -3.54 45.02
C GLY A 166 -19.96 -3.23 46.39
N ASP A 167 -18.63 -3.20 46.54
CA ASP A 167 -17.94 -2.85 47.78
C ASP A 167 -17.83 -1.34 47.95
N ILE A 168 -18.87 -0.74 48.54
CA ILE A 168 -18.92 0.70 48.81
C ILE A 168 -17.97 1.12 49.93
N GLU A 169 -17.67 0.23 50.89
CA GLU A 169 -16.77 0.55 52.00
C GLU A 169 -15.33 0.69 51.49
N GLY A 170 -14.88 -0.23 50.65
CA GLY A 170 -13.59 -0.17 49.96
C GLY A 170 -13.47 1.08 49.09
N ALA A 171 -14.49 1.36 48.28
CA ALA A 171 -14.54 2.58 47.45
C ALA A 171 -14.45 3.87 48.29
N SER A 172 -15.15 3.92 49.42
CA SER A 172 -15.17 5.08 50.33
C SER A 172 -13.81 5.32 50.99
N LYS A 173 -13.08 4.26 51.36
CA LYS A 173 -11.71 4.37 51.89
C LYS A 173 -10.77 5.00 50.88
N ILE A 174 -10.79 4.52 49.62
CA ILE A 174 -9.95 5.09 48.55
C ILE A 174 -10.35 6.54 48.23
N LEU A 175 -11.65 6.86 48.25
CA LEU A 175 -12.14 8.23 48.09
C LEU A 175 -11.64 9.14 49.22
N GLY A 176 -11.59 8.64 50.46
CA GLY A 176 -10.99 9.34 51.60
C GLY A 176 -9.51 9.65 51.39
N PHE A 177 -8.74 8.70 50.87
CA PHE A 177 -7.33 8.91 50.50
C PHE A 177 -7.14 9.91 49.36
N MET A 178 -8.06 9.95 48.37
CA MET A 178 -8.02 10.99 47.34
C MET A 178 -8.25 12.38 47.92
N LYS A 179 -9.21 12.52 48.84
CA LYS A 179 -9.50 13.78 49.53
C LYS A 179 -8.35 14.24 50.42
N SER A 180 -7.69 13.33 51.16
CA SER A 180 -6.55 13.70 52.01
C SER A 180 -5.30 14.12 51.23
N LYS A 181 -5.25 13.80 49.94
CA LYS A 181 -4.20 14.23 49.00
C LYS A 181 -4.63 15.44 48.14
N ASP A 182 -5.73 16.11 48.49
CA ASP A 182 -6.29 17.26 47.76
C ASP A 182 -6.51 17.00 46.25
N LEU A 183 -6.79 15.75 45.87
CA LEU A 183 -7.05 15.39 44.48
C LEU A 183 -8.52 15.69 44.10
N PRO A 184 -8.78 16.34 42.95
CA PRO A 184 -10.13 16.73 42.56
C PRO A 184 -11.00 15.50 42.24
N ILE A 185 -12.25 15.53 42.72
CA ILE A 185 -13.26 14.52 42.44
C ILE A 185 -13.94 14.89 41.12
N THR A 186 -13.96 13.95 40.18
CA THR A 186 -14.51 14.14 38.83
C THR A 186 -15.85 13.41 38.65
N GLU A 187 -16.58 13.70 37.58
CA GLU A 187 -17.81 12.99 37.20
C GLU A 187 -17.64 11.45 37.21
N ALA A 188 -16.52 10.95 36.69
CA ALA A 188 -16.21 9.51 36.64
C ALA A 188 -16.24 8.81 38.03
N VAL A 189 -15.87 9.52 39.10
CA VAL A 189 -15.91 8.97 40.47
C VAL A 189 -17.35 8.84 40.93
N PHE A 190 -18.17 9.86 40.70
CA PHE A 190 -19.59 9.81 41.05
C PHE A 190 -20.37 8.77 40.23
N SER A 191 -20.12 8.67 38.92
CA SER A 191 -20.69 7.63 38.07
C SER A 191 -20.32 6.22 38.56
N SER A 192 -19.08 6.03 39.02
CA SER A 192 -18.64 4.76 39.64
C SER A 192 -19.36 4.49 40.96
N LEU A 193 -19.47 5.47 41.86
CA LEU A 193 -20.18 5.33 43.13
C LEU A 193 -21.67 5.02 42.94
N LEU A 194 -22.32 5.67 41.97
CA LEU A 194 -23.71 5.38 41.59
C LEU A 194 -23.87 3.90 41.23
N LYS A 195 -23.00 3.41 40.34
CA LYS A 195 -23.00 2.00 39.93
C LYS A 195 -22.71 1.06 41.11
N GLY A 196 -21.82 1.46 42.01
CA GLY A 196 -21.49 0.71 43.23
C GLY A 196 -22.68 0.56 44.17
N HIS A 197 -23.37 1.66 44.50
CA HIS A 197 -24.54 1.64 45.39
C HIS A 197 -25.67 0.81 44.79
N ALA A 198 -25.83 0.90 43.46
CA ALA A 198 -26.81 0.11 42.76
C ALA A 198 -26.52 -1.40 42.83
N ARG A 199 -25.25 -1.81 42.67
CA ARG A 199 -24.80 -3.21 42.73
C ARG A 199 -24.76 -3.77 44.16
N SER A 200 -24.57 -2.92 45.16
CA SER A 200 -24.74 -3.28 46.58
C SER A 200 -26.22 -3.44 47.00
N GLY A 201 -27.16 -3.24 46.06
CA GLY A 201 -28.61 -3.35 46.30
C GLY A 201 -29.28 -2.06 46.80
N ASP A 202 -28.52 -0.98 47.01
CA ASP A 202 -29.04 0.29 47.52
C ASP A 202 -29.35 1.27 46.38
N MET A 203 -30.48 1.04 45.72
CA MET A 203 -30.92 1.89 44.60
C MET A 203 -31.25 3.33 45.02
N LYS A 204 -31.71 3.53 46.26
CA LYS A 204 -32.06 4.86 46.78
C LYS A 204 -30.82 5.74 46.89
N SER A 205 -29.73 5.18 47.44
CA SER A 205 -28.46 5.89 47.49
C SER A 205 -27.87 6.12 46.09
N ALA A 206 -28.02 5.17 45.17
CA ALA A 206 -27.59 5.33 43.78
C ALA A 206 -28.27 6.52 43.09
N GLU A 207 -29.59 6.66 43.22
CA GLU A 207 -30.34 7.81 42.67
C GLU A 207 -29.96 9.13 43.36
N ASN A 208 -29.75 9.10 44.68
CA ASN A 208 -29.31 10.27 45.44
C ASN A 208 -27.94 10.80 45.00
N ILE A 209 -27.05 9.98 44.41
CA ILE A 209 -25.76 10.45 43.88
C ILE A 209 -25.94 11.58 42.87
N LEU A 210 -27.00 11.58 42.05
CA LEU A 210 -27.27 12.67 41.10
C LEU A 210 -27.46 14.01 41.80
N SER A 211 -28.13 14.01 42.96
CA SER A 211 -28.31 15.23 43.78
C SER A 211 -27.00 15.66 44.42
N VAL A 212 -26.18 14.71 44.89
CA VAL A 212 -24.87 14.97 45.50
C VAL A 212 -23.90 15.57 44.49
N MET A 213 -23.92 15.09 43.24
CA MET A 213 -23.12 15.65 42.14
C MET A 213 -23.44 17.14 41.94
N ARG A 214 -24.73 17.49 41.82
CA ARG A 214 -25.16 18.88 41.65
C ARG A 214 -24.77 19.77 42.82
N MET A 215 -24.91 19.27 44.06
CA MET A 215 -24.47 19.99 45.26
C MET A 215 -22.96 20.20 45.30
N ALA A 216 -22.18 19.29 44.72
CA ALA A 216 -20.74 19.40 44.58
C ALA A 216 -20.30 20.27 43.38
N GLY A 217 -21.24 20.89 42.65
CA GLY A 217 -20.96 21.71 41.47
C GLY A 217 -20.59 20.90 40.22
N VAL A 218 -20.92 19.61 40.18
CA VAL A 218 -20.68 18.71 39.03
C VAL A 218 -22.03 18.33 38.42
N GLU A 219 -22.29 18.72 37.17
CA GLU A 219 -23.52 18.33 36.49
C GLU A 219 -23.45 16.88 35.97
N PRO A 220 -24.54 16.09 36.07
CA PRO A 220 -24.61 14.75 35.49
C PRO A 220 -24.47 14.80 33.96
N GLY A 221 -23.44 14.13 33.43
CA GLY A 221 -23.20 13.98 32.02
C GLY A 221 -23.66 12.64 31.45
N PRO A 222 -23.37 12.36 30.16
CA PRO A 222 -23.80 11.15 29.47
C PRO A 222 -23.30 9.85 30.13
N ASP A 223 -22.09 9.84 30.69
CA ASP A 223 -21.52 8.66 31.36
C ASP A 223 -22.23 8.34 32.67
N THR A 224 -22.75 9.36 33.36
CA THR A 224 -23.55 9.20 34.58
C THR A 224 -24.92 8.58 34.26
N TYR A 225 -25.58 9.06 33.21
CA TYR A 225 -26.84 8.48 32.73
C TYR A 225 -26.66 7.08 32.15
N LEU A 226 -25.56 6.80 31.44
CA LEU A 226 -25.22 5.45 30.98
C LEU A 226 -25.08 4.46 32.13
N SER A 227 -24.38 4.84 33.21
CA SER A 227 -24.25 4.00 34.42
C SER A 227 -25.62 3.70 35.04
N LEU A 228 -26.50 4.69 35.12
CA LEU A 228 -27.86 4.52 35.64
C LEU A 228 -28.72 3.61 34.75
N LEU A 229 -28.71 3.82 33.44
CA LEU A 229 -29.44 2.98 32.47
C LEU A 229 -28.93 1.53 32.47
N ASN A 230 -27.61 1.32 32.55
CA ASN A 230 -27.03 -0.02 32.64
C ASN A 230 -27.47 -0.74 33.93
N VAL A 231 -27.53 -0.02 35.05
CA VAL A 231 -28.03 -0.57 36.33
C VAL A 231 -29.49 -1.00 36.21
N TYR A 232 -30.35 -0.17 35.62
CA TYR A 232 -31.75 -0.56 35.42
C TYR A 232 -31.88 -1.73 34.43
N ALA A 233 -31.04 -1.78 33.40
CA ALA A 233 -30.98 -2.90 32.46
C ALA A 233 -30.53 -4.21 33.11
N GLU A 234 -29.53 -4.16 34.00
CA GLU A 234 -29.09 -5.33 34.81
C GLU A 234 -30.23 -5.86 35.70
N LYS A 235 -31.15 -5.00 36.14
CA LYS A 235 -32.32 -5.36 36.97
C LYS A 235 -33.60 -5.66 36.17
N GLY A 236 -33.61 -5.40 34.86
CA GLY A 236 -34.81 -5.53 34.02
C GLY A 236 -35.90 -4.49 34.29
N ASP A 237 -35.57 -3.34 34.89
CA ASP A 237 -36.55 -2.28 35.21
C ASP A 237 -36.80 -1.37 34.00
N ALA A 238 -37.70 -1.81 33.12
CA ALA A 238 -38.04 -1.10 31.89
C ALA A 238 -38.70 0.28 32.13
N ASP A 239 -39.46 0.42 33.22
CA ASP A 239 -40.15 1.68 33.55
C ASP A 239 -39.14 2.77 33.92
N SER A 240 -38.14 2.42 34.74
CA SER A 240 -37.08 3.34 35.14
C SER A 240 -36.14 3.66 33.98
N ILE A 241 -35.85 2.70 33.08
CA ILE A 241 -35.14 2.97 31.82
C ILE A 241 -35.90 4.03 31.01
N LYS A 242 -37.20 3.83 30.76
CA LYS A 242 -38.02 4.74 29.96
C LYS A 242 -38.09 6.14 30.57
N LYS A 243 -38.32 6.25 31.88
CA LYS A 243 -38.34 7.53 32.61
C LYS A 243 -37.00 8.26 32.51
N THR A 244 -35.89 7.55 32.65
CA THR A 244 -34.55 8.13 32.56
C THR A 244 -34.28 8.64 31.14
N LEU A 245 -34.65 7.88 30.10
CA LEU A 245 -34.54 8.31 28.70
C LEU A 245 -35.36 9.58 28.44
N GLU A 246 -36.61 9.63 28.89
CA GLU A 246 -37.48 10.82 28.76
C GLU A 246 -36.95 12.03 29.53
N GLN A 247 -36.30 11.81 30.67
CA GLN A 247 -35.66 12.88 31.44
C GLN A 247 -34.49 13.47 30.66
N VAL A 248 -33.64 12.64 30.06
CA VAL A 248 -32.49 13.14 29.27
C VAL A 248 -32.97 13.91 28.03
N GLU A 249 -33.99 13.39 27.33
CA GLU A 249 -34.63 14.06 26.19
C GLU A 249 -35.17 15.46 26.54
N LYS A 250 -35.70 15.65 27.76
CA LYS A 250 -36.23 16.94 28.24
C LYS A 250 -35.16 17.95 28.66
N THR A 251 -33.94 17.50 28.96
CA THR A 251 -32.87 18.37 29.50
C THR A 251 -32.00 18.98 28.39
N GLU A 252 -32.47 18.98 27.13
CA GLU A 252 -31.68 19.26 25.91
C GLU A 252 -30.43 18.36 25.76
N GLY A 253 -30.34 17.28 26.55
CA GLY A 253 -29.27 16.29 26.46
C GLY A 253 -29.59 15.28 25.36
N TYR A 254 -28.74 15.17 24.34
CA TYR A 254 -28.80 14.03 23.42
C TYR A 254 -28.04 12.85 24.03
N LEU A 255 -28.73 11.74 24.28
CA LEU A 255 -28.04 10.45 24.46
C LEU A 255 -27.54 10.00 23.09
N MET A 256 -26.23 9.79 22.99
CA MET A 256 -25.64 9.23 21.80
C MET A 256 -26.21 7.82 21.58
N ASP A 257 -26.56 7.48 20.34
CA ASP A 257 -27.02 6.14 19.95
C ASP A 257 -26.06 5.03 20.45
N ARG A 258 -24.76 5.32 20.63
CA ARG A 258 -23.76 4.43 21.27
C ARG A 258 -24.12 4.05 22.72
N ILE A 259 -24.69 4.95 23.49
CA ILE A 259 -25.18 4.70 24.85
C ILE A 259 -26.32 3.69 24.79
N LEU A 260 -27.28 3.89 23.88
CA LEU A 260 -28.40 2.97 23.68
C LEU A 260 -27.93 1.58 23.25
N MET A 261 -26.93 1.49 22.37
CA MET A 261 -26.29 0.23 21.98
C MET A 261 -25.66 -0.51 23.16
N GLN A 262 -25.03 0.22 24.08
CA GLN A 262 -24.44 -0.36 25.28
C GLN A 262 -25.51 -0.85 26.27
N VAL A 263 -26.65 -0.15 26.36
CA VAL A 263 -27.81 -0.61 27.14
C VAL A 263 -28.43 -1.87 26.53
N ILE A 264 -28.52 -1.97 25.20
CA ILE A 264 -28.96 -3.20 24.50
C ILE A 264 -28.07 -4.38 24.86
N PHE A 265 -26.74 -4.19 24.87
CA PHE A 265 -25.81 -5.23 25.30
C PHE A 265 -26.03 -5.64 26.76
N SER A 266 -26.22 -4.68 27.66
CA SER A 266 -26.52 -4.93 29.08
C SER A 266 -27.83 -5.71 29.27
N LEU A 267 -28.90 -5.36 28.56
CA LEU A 267 -30.18 -6.09 28.59
C LEU A 267 -30.05 -7.52 28.06
N ALA A 268 -29.28 -7.72 26.99
CA ALA A 268 -29.02 -9.04 26.43
C ALA A 268 -28.26 -9.91 27.46
N LYS A 269 -27.21 -9.36 28.08
CA LYS A 269 -26.43 -10.04 29.12
C LYS A 269 -27.25 -10.38 30.37
N ALA A 270 -28.18 -9.51 30.75
CA ALA A 270 -29.07 -9.70 31.90
C ALA A 270 -30.25 -10.66 31.62
N GLY A 271 -30.48 -11.05 30.37
CA GLY A 271 -31.53 -12.00 30.00
C GLY A 271 -32.91 -11.38 29.75
N TYR A 272 -32.96 -10.08 29.41
CA TYR A 272 -34.21 -9.35 29.15
C TYR A 272 -34.35 -8.89 27.68
N PRO A 273 -34.44 -9.82 26.70
CA PRO A 273 -34.49 -9.46 25.28
C PRO A 273 -35.77 -8.73 24.87
N GLN A 274 -36.84 -8.85 25.66
CA GLN A 274 -38.15 -8.24 25.39
C GLN A 274 -38.07 -6.71 25.30
N HIS A 275 -37.22 -6.09 26.14
CA HIS A 275 -37.05 -4.65 26.20
C HIS A 275 -36.06 -4.10 25.15
N ILE A 276 -35.37 -4.98 24.41
CA ILE A 276 -34.39 -4.57 23.40
C ILE A 276 -35.07 -3.93 22.20
N GLU A 277 -36.24 -4.43 21.77
CA GLU A 277 -36.96 -3.87 20.62
C GLU A 277 -37.45 -2.43 20.88
N ASP A 278 -37.85 -2.12 22.12
CA ASP A 278 -38.25 -0.76 22.52
C ASP A 278 -37.09 0.24 22.44
N ILE A 279 -35.88 -0.18 22.84
CA ILE A 279 -34.67 0.66 22.76
C ILE A 279 -34.17 0.76 21.33
N LYS A 280 -34.22 -0.34 20.58
CA LYS A 280 -33.87 -0.40 19.16
C LYS A 280 -34.70 0.56 18.33
N GLY A 281 -36.00 0.72 18.62
CA GLY A 281 -36.86 1.70 17.96
C GLY A 281 -36.47 3.17 18.17
N ARG A 282 -35.62 3.47 19.17
CA ARG A 282 -35.11 4.83 19.45
C ARG A 282 -33.77 5.13 18.77
N ILE A 283 -33.09 4.13 18.20
CA ILE A 283 -31.83 4.31 17.47
C ILE A 283 -32.15 4.81 16.05
N ARG A 284 -31.49 5.89 15.61
CA ARG A 284 -31.79 6.52 14.30
C ARG A 284 -31.24 5.77 13.10
N PHE A 285 -30.38 4.77 13.33
CA PHE A 285 -29.74 3.91 12.33
C PHE A 285 -29.28 4.70 11.09
N GLU A 286 -28.42 5.69 11.30
CA GLU A 286 -27.85 6.47 10.20
C GLU A 286 -26.60 5.78 9.63
N ARG A 287 -26.24 6.07 8.36
CA ARG A 287 -25.08 5.45 7.68
C ARG A 287 -23.77 5.57 8.46
N GLU A 288 -23.67 6.66 9.19
CA GLU A 288 -22.54 6.99 10.04
C GLU A 288 -22.36 6.00 11.19
N LEU A 289 -23.43 5.43 11.74
CA LEU A 289 -23.39 4.50 12.87
C LEU A 289 -23.14 3.04 12.50
N ILE A 290 -22.94 2.72 11.21
CA ILE A 290 -22.67 1.36 10.75
C ILE A 290 -21.50 0.71 11.53
N PRO A 291 -20.34 1.36 11.74
CA PRO A 291 -19.23 0.76 12.50
C PRO A 291 -19.61 0.40 13.94
N ASP A 292 -20.36 1.27 14.63
CA ASP A 292 -20.76 1.05 16.02
C ASP A 292 -21.79 -0.09 16.14
N VAL A 293 -22.75 -0.16 15.21
CA VAL A 293 -23.70 -1.27 15.13
C VAL A 293 -22.99 -2.58 14.83
N MET A 294 -22.03 -2.59 13.90
CA MET A 294 -21.20 -3.77 13.62
C MET A 294 -20.45 -4.24 14.86
N ASN A 295 -19.89 -3.31 15.66
CA ASN A 295 -19.19 -3.64 16.90
C ASN A 295 -20.13 -4.22 17.97
N LEU A 296 -21.36 -3.70 18.08
CA LEU A 296 -22.39 -4.28 18.93
C LEU A 296 -22.74 -5.71 18.49
N CYS A 297 -22.98 -5.92 17.19
CA CYS A 297 -23.25 -7.25 16.62
C CYS A 297 -22.12 -8.24 16.93
N LEU A 298 -20.85 -7.85 16.69
CA LEU A 298 -19.69 -8.67 17.01
C LEU A 298 -19.65 -9.04 18.49
N THR A 299 -19.90 -8.07 19.37
CA THR A 299 -19.89 -8.27 20.83
C THR A 299 -21.01 -9.24 21.25
N LEU A 300 -22.22 -9.09 20.71
CA LEU A 300 -23.35 -9.98 20.99
C LEU A 300 -23.07 -11.43 20.56
N ILE A 301 -22.53 -11.64 19.35
CA ILE A 301 -22.14 -12.97 18.86
C ILE A 301 -21.05 -13.59 19.73
N THR A 302 -20.05 -12.80 20.17
CA THR A 302 -19.00 -13.28 21.06
C THR A 302 -19.58 -13.85 22.37
N HIS A 303 -20.68 -13.28 22.87
CA HIS A 303 -21.37 -13.72 24.09
C HIS A 303 -22.49 -14.75 23.85
N GLY A 304 -22.72 -15.20 22.61
CA GLY A 304 -23.75 -16.20 22.27
C GLY A 304 -25.16 -15.64 22.08
N PHE A 305 -25.29 -14.35 21.75
CA PHE A 305 -26.56 -13.69 21.45
C PHE A 305 -26.72 -13.43 19.95
N GLU A 306 -26.49 -14.44 19.11
CA GLU A 306 -26.50 -14.31 17.64
C GLU A 306 -27.84 -13.86 17.07
N ASP A 307 -28.97 -14.29 17.63
CA ASP A 307 -30.31 -13.98 17.13
C ASP A 307 -30.66 -12.49 17.36
N ILE A 308 -30.28 -11.95 18.52
CA ILE A 308 -30.40 -10.52 18.85
C ILE A 308 -29.47 -9.71 17.94
N SER A 309 -28.23 -10.18 17.75
CA SER A 309 -27.29 -9.55 16.83
C SER A 309 -27.83 -9.49 15.40
N PHE A 310 -28.50 -10.55 14.95
CA PHE A 310 -29.06 -10.63 13.61
C PHE A 310 -30.29 -9.72 13.45
N SER A 311 -31.14 -9.62 14.49
CA SER A 311 -32.25 -8.65 14.55
C SER A 311 -31.76 -7.21 14.38
N ILE A 312 -30.65 -6.85 15.03
CA ILE A 312 -30.04 -5.52 14.93
C ILE A 312 -29.41 -5.30 13.54
N LEU A 313 -28.77 -6.32 12.96
CA LEU A 313 -28.21 -6.24 11.61
C LEU A 313 -29.30 -6.00 10.55
N LYS A 314 -30.46 -6.66 10.67
CA LYS A 314 -31.60 -6.45 9.74
C LYS A 314 -32.10 -5.02 9.74
N SER A 315 -32.00 -4.30 10.85
CA SER A 315 -32.35 -2.88 10.90
C SER A 315 -31.49 -2.02 9.99
N LEU A 316 -30.31 -2.47 9.54
CA LEU A 316 -29.47 -1.74 8.58
C LEU A 316 -29.85 -1.98 7.11
N SER A 317 -30.76 -2.91 6.81
CA SER A 317 -31.13 -3.30 5.44
C SER A 317 -31.59 -2.13 4.55
N HIS A 318 -32.25 -1.13 5.13
CA HIS A 318 -32.73 0.07 4.42
C HIS A 318 -31.61 1.03 3.97
N LEU A 319 -30.39 0.88 4.51
CA LEU A 319 -29.23 1.73 4.17
C LEU A 319 -28.30 1.10 3.13
N SER A 320 -28.58 -0.14 2.72
CA SER A 320 -27.73 -0.90 1.80
C SER A 320 -27.70 -0.26 0.40
N ARG A 321 -26.49 -0.02 -0.14
CA ARG A 321 -26.29 0.25 -1.58
C ARG A 321 -26.20 -1.09 -2.31
N GLU A 322 -26.60 -1.11 -3.57
CA GLU A 322 -26.61 -2.32 -4.43
C GLU A 322 -25.26 -3.09 -4.53
N ASP A 323 -24.14 -2.52 -4.03
CA ASP A 323 -22.79 -3.09 -4.15
C ASP A 323 -22.04 -3.40 -2.83
N MET A 324 -22.65 -3.21 -1.64
CA MET A 324 -21.93 -3.42 -0.36
C MET A 324 -22.47 -4.62 0.44
N ASP A 325 -21.69 -5.70 0.52
CA ASP A 325 -21.98 -6.89 1.34
C ASP A 325 -21.83 -6.59 2.86
N GLN A 326 -22.86 -5.99 3.46
CA GLN A 326 -22.88 -5.69 4.90
C GLN A 326 -23.00 -6.96 5.77
N GLY A 327 -23.45 -8.09 5.22
CA GLY A 327 -23.54 -9.36 5.95
C GLY A 327 -22.22 -10.11 6.15
N SER A 328 -21.15 -9.76 5.42
CA SER A 328 -19.90 -10.52 5.41
C SER A 328 -19.20 -10.55 6.77
N PHE A 329 -19.15 -9.42 7.50
CA PHE A 329 -18.49 -9.38 8.81
C PHE A 329 -19.22 -10.27 9.84
N PHE A 330 -20.56 -10.30 9.79
CA PHE A 330 -21.40 -11.09 10.68
C PHE A 330 -21.14 -12.58 10.44
N LEU A 331 -21.19 -13.02 9.18
CA LEU A 331 -20.94 -14.42 8.83
C LEU A 331 -19.51 -14.85 9.16
N GLN A 332 -18.50 -14.00 8.89
CA GLN A 332 -17.11 -14.30 9.22
C GLN A 332 -16.93 -14.52 10.73
N HIS A 333 -17.54 -13.68 11.56
CA HIS A 333 -17.44 -13.82 13.01
C HIS A 333 -18.21 -15.03 13.55
N CYS A 334 -19.39 -15.32 12.98
CA CYS A 334 -20.14 -16.54 13.31
C CYS A 334 -19.35 -17.82 13.01
N VAL A 335 -18.64 -17.84 11.87
CA VAL A 335 -17.71 -18.93 11.52
C VAL A 335 -16.57 -19.02 12.51
N ASN A 336 -15.96 -17.88 12.91
CA ASN A 336 -14.90 -17.86 13.93
C ASN A 336 -15.37 -18.29 15.33
N ARG A 337 -16.67 -18.19 15.65
CA ARG A 337 -17.25 -18.63 16.94
C ARG A 337 -17.78 -20.06 16.93
N ASN A 338 -17.67 -20.77 15.82
CA ASN A 338 -18.10 -22.17 15.67
C ASN A 338 -19.61 -22.37 15.79
N LEU A 339 -20.40 -21.47 15.20
CA LEU A 339 -21.85 -21.64 15.21
C LEU A 339 -22.27 -22.93 14.46
N PRO A 340 -23.34 -23.60 14.92
CA PRO A 340 -23.90 -24.76 14.22
C PRO A 340 -24.27 -24.44 12.77
N VAL A 341 -24.08 -25.44 11.89
CA VAL A 341 -24.31 -25.33 10.45
C VAL A 341 -25.77 -24.94 10.13
N ASP A 342 -26.73 -25.46 10.90
CA ASP A 342 -28.16 -25.18 10.70
C ASP A 342 -28.49 -23.69 10.91
N LYS A 343 -27.91 -23.06 11.94
CA LYS A 343 -28.07 -21.62 12.19
C LYS A 343 -27.40 -20.79 11.10
N LEU A 344 -26.20 -21.19 10.65
CA LEU A 344 -25.52 -20.53 9.54
C LEU A 344 -26.34 -20.60 8.24
N LYS A 345 -26.98 -21.75 7.96
CA LYS A 345 -27.87 -21.93 6.82
C LYS A 345 -29.07 -21.00 6.89
N GLN A 346 -29.69 -20.88 8.06
CA GLN A 346 -30.78 -19.93 8.30
C GLN A 346 -30.34 -18.48 8.04
N PHE A 347 -29.24 -18.03 8.63
CA PHE A 347 -28.74 -16.66 8.42
C PHE A 347 -28.36 -16.38 6.97
N CYS A 348 -27.79 -17.35 6.24
CA CYS A 348 -27.48 -17.21 4.81
C CYS A 348 -28.73 -16.95 3.97
N LYS A 349 -29.80 -17.73 4.23
CA LYS A 349 -31.07 -17.60 3.51
C LYS A 349 -31.68 -16.22 3.77
N GLU A 350 -31.76 -15.82 5.04
CA GLU A 350 -32.35 -14.54 5.44
C GLU A 350 -31.53 -13.32 4.95
N LEU A 351 -30.19 -13.41 4.89
CA LEU A 351 -29.33 -12.35 4.32
C LEU A 351 -29.49 -12.21 2.80
N LYS A 352 -29.69 -13.34 2.09
CA LYS A 352 -29.95 -13.35 0.66
C LYS A 352 -31.33 -12.76 0.34
N GLU A 353 -32.35 -13.11 1.13
CA GLU A 353 -33.69 -12.52 1.04
C GLU A 353 -33.68 -11.00 1.32
N ALA A 354 -32.89 -10.57 2.31
CA ALA A 354 -32.72 -9.15 2.65
C ALA A 354 -31.82 -8.36 1.68
N LYS A 355 -31.27 -8.99 0.62
CA LYS A 355 -30.29 -8.40 -0.33
C LYS A 355 -29.06 -7.76 0.36
N MET A 356 -28.64 -8.30 1.51
CA MET A 356 -27.48 -7.81 2.26
C MET A 356 -26.18 -8.57 1.96
N HIS A 357 -26.26 -9.65 1.18
CA HIS A 357 -25.11 -10.41 0.71
C HIS A 357 -25.39 -11.06 -0.65
N SER A 358 -24.47 -10.89 -1.61
CA SER A 358 -24.55 -11.45 -2.97
C SER A 358 -24.45 -12.99 -3.02
N ALA A 359 -23.41 -13.56 -2.39
CA ALA A 359 -23.18 -15.01 -2.31
C ALA A 359 -22.65 -15.45 -0.92
N PRO A 360 -23.52 -15.70 0.07
CA PRO A 360 -23.11 -15.97 1.45
C PRO A 360 -22.44 -17.35 1.67
N LEU A 361 -22.89 -18.40 0.97
CA LEU A 361 -22.32 -19.75 1.13
C LEU A 361 -20.85 -19.88 0.66
N PRO A 362 -20.46 -19.39 -0.55
CA PRO A 362 -19.05 -19.34 -0.93
C PRO A 362 -18.18 -18.51 0.03
N PHE A 363 -18.73 -17.43 0.59
CA PHE A 363 -18.04 -16.59 1.55
C PHE A 363 -17.77 -17.32 2.88
N ILE A 364 -18.77 -18.03 3.42
CA ILE A 364 -18.60 -18.88 4.62
C ILE A 364 -17.56 -19.97 4.37
N LEU A 365 -17.58 -20.60 3.19
CA LEU A 365 -16.59 -21.62 2.84
C LEU A 365 -15.17 -21.05 2.90
N ARG A 366 -14.95 -19.88 2.30
CA ARG A 366 -13.65 -19.19 2.39
C ARG A 366 -13.25 -18.93 3.85
N CYS A 367 -14.17 -18.40 4.66
CA CYS A 367 -13.90 -18.11 6.07
C CYS A 367 -13.57 -19.38 6.87
N ALA A 368 -14.27 -20.49 6.63
CA ALA A 368 -14.02 -21.76 7.30
C ALA A 368 -12.65 -22.35 6.93
N LEU A 369 -12.24 -22.22 5.66
CA LEU A 369 -10.93 -22.65 5.18
C LEU A 369 -9.79 -21.77 5.76
N GLU A 370 -9.97 -20.45 5.81
CA GLU A 370 -9.01 -19.52 6.43
C GLU A 370 -8.84 -19.77 7.94
N ALA A 371 -9.94 -20.12 8.63
CA ALA A 371 -9.94 -20.46 10.05
C ALA A 371 -9.47 -21.90 10.35
N ASN A 372 -9.03 -22.65 9.32
CA ASN A 372 -8.61 -24.05 9.39
C ASN A 372 -9.66 -25.00 10.00
N ARG A 373 -10.95 -24.80 9.66
CA ARG A 373 -12.07 -25.60 10.16
C ARG A 373 -12.54 -26.61 9.12
N SER A 374 -11.85 -27.74 9.06
CA SER A 374 -12.08 -28.77 8.04
C SER A 374 -13.50 -29.35 8.04
N ALA A 375 -14.05 -29.69 9.22
CA ALA A 375 -15.40 -30.26 9.34
C ALA A 375 -16.49 -29.29 8.83
N LEU A 376 -16.45 -28.04 9.30
CA LEU A 376 -17.39 -27.00 8.87
C LEU A 376 -17.28 -26.71 7.37
N ALA A 377 -16.06 -26.66 6.83
CA ALA A 377 -15.84 -26.45 5.40
C ALA A 377 -16.47 -27.57 4.55
N ILE A 378 -16.31 -28.83 4.96
CA ILE A 378 -16.92 -29.98 4.27
C ILE A 378 -18.45 -29.90 4.30
N ASP A 379 -19.04 -29.57 5.45
CA ASP A 379 -20.49 -29.47 5.57
C ASP A 379 -21.05 -28.30 4.74
N VAL A 380 -20.32 -27.18 4.65
CA VAL A 380 -20.67 -26.07 3.76
C VAL A 380 -20.59 -26.47 2.28
N MET A 381 -19.59 -27.25 1.88
CA MET A 381 -19.51 -27.77 0.51
C MET A 381 -20.69 -28.70 0.17
N LYS A 382 -21.16 -29.51 1.12
CA LYS A 382 -22.39 -30.33 0.94
C LYS A 382 -23.61 -29.43 0.72
N MET A 383 -23.78 -28.40 1.54
CA MET A 383 -24.89 -27.43 1.37
C MET A 383 -24.84 -26.72 0.02
N MET A 384 -23.65 -26.32 -0.44
CA MET A 384 -23.49 -25.70 -1.76
C MET A 384 -23.93 -26.64 -2.89
N LYS A 385 -23.68 -27.95 -2.76
CA LYS A 385 -24.15 -28.96 -3.71
C LYS A 385 -25.68 -29.11 -3.68
N GLU A 386 -26.30 -29.11 -2.49
CA GLU A 386 -27.76 -29.15 -2.35
C GLU A 386 -28.45 -27.96 -3.02
N GLU A 387 -27.83 -26.77 -2.97
CA GLU A 387 -28.34 -25.55 -3.63
C GLU A 387 -27.97 -25.43 -5.12
N GLY A 388 -27.27 -26.43 -5.69
CA GLY A 388 -26.87 -26.44 -7.10
C GLY A 388 -25.78 -25.44 -7.47
N LEU A 389 -24.96 -24.99 -6.50
CA LEU A 389 -23.84 -24.08 -6.74
C LEU A 389 -22.61 -24.85 -7.28
N PRO A 390 -21.82 -24.25 -8.19
CA PRO A 390 -20.65 -24.92 -8.77
C PRO A 390 -19.53 -25.10 -7.73
N LEU A 391 -19.15 -26.35 -7.46
CA LEU A 391 -17.98 -26.70 -6.67
C LEU A 391 -16.75 -26.81 -7.58
N ARG A 392 -15.63 -26.23 -7.15
CA ARG A 392 -14.38 -26.20 -7.92
C ARG A 392 -13.25 -26.90 -7.13
N PRO A 393 -12.27 -27.53 -7.80
CA PRO A 393 -11.21 -28.31 -7.13
C PRO A 393 -10.40 -27.51 -6.09
N HIS A 394 -10.10 -26.25 -6.40
CA HIS A 394 -9.32 -25.35 -5.54
C HIS A 394 -9.92 -25.08 -4.15
N TYR A 395 -11.22 -25.34 -3.94
CA TYR A 395 -11.83 -25.23 -2.60
C TYR A 395 -11.31 -26.31 -1.63
N CYS A 396 -10.83 -27.44 -2.14
CA CYS A 396 -10.35 -28.56 -1.32
C CYS A 396 -8.84 -28.53 -1.06
N TRP A 397 -8.06 -27.75 -1.82
CA TRP A 397 -6.60 -27.68 -1.67
C TRP A 397 -6.15 -27.22 -0.28
N PRO A 398 -6.75 -26.18 0.36
CA PRO A 398 -6.34 -25.78 1.72
C PRO A 398 -6.51 -26.91 2.75
N LEU A 399 -7.53 -27.77 2.58
CA LEU A 399 -7.75 -28.94 3.44
C LEU A 399 -6.64 -29.99 3.25
N LEU A 400 -6.26 -30.24 1.99
CA LEU A 400 -5.19 -31.18 1.67
C LEU A 400 -3.84 -30.67 2.21
N VAL A 401 -3.54 -29.37 2.09
CA VAL A 401 -2.33 -28.76 2.66
C VAL A 401 -2.29 -28.87 4.18
N ALA A 402 -3.41 -28.66 4.86
CA ALA A 402 -3.50 -28.79 6.31
C ALA A 402 -3.15 -30.22 6.76
N TYR A 403 -3.77 -31.24 6.17
CA TYR A 403 -3.48 -32.64 6.48
C TYR A 403 -2.09 -33.09 6.03
N GLN A 404 -1.55 -32.50 4.95
CA GLN A 404 -0.18 -32.74 4.51
C GLN A 404 0.85 -32.24 5.54
N LYS A 405 0.67 -31.03 6.09
CA LYS A 405 1.54 -30.51 7.16
C LYS A 405 1.52 -31.38 8.42
N GLU A 406 0.39 -32.02 8.69
CA GLU A 406 0.20 -32.94 9.82
C GLU A 406 0.63 -34.40 9.51
N ASN A 407 1.13 -34.70 8.30
CA ASN A 407 1.44 -36.05 7.81
C ASN A 407 0.26 -37.04 7.95
N ASN A 408 -0.98 -36.55 7.86
CA ASN A 408 -2.19 -37.36 8.07
C ASN A 408 -2.75 -37.92 6.75
N LEU A 409 -2.27 -39.11 6.34
CA LEU A 409 -2.70 -39.79 5.11
C LEU A 409 -4.20 -40.16 5.12
N LYS A 410 -4.78 -40.49 6.29
CA LYS A 410 -6.20 -40.83 6.41
C LYS A 410 -7.09 -39.64 6.09
N GLY A 411 -6.74 -38.45 6.60
CA GLY A 411 -7.45 -37.21 6.31
C GLY A 411 -7.43 -36.85 4.82
N ILE A 412 -6.30 -37.11 4.14
CA ILE A 412 -6.17 -36.90 2.69
C ILE A 412 -7.13 -37.82 1.92
N PHE A 413 -7.18 -39.11 2.26
CA PHE A 413 -8.11 -40.05 1.62
C PHE A 413 -9.58 -39.69 1.87
N GLU A 414 -9.92 -39.19 3.06
CA GLU A 414 -11.27 -38.71 3.36
C GLU A 414 -11.65 -37.50 2.50
N VAL A 415 -10.76 -36.53 2.33
CA VAL A 415 -11.00 -35.37 1.44
C VAL A 415 -11.17 -35.81 -0.01
N LEU A 416 -10.35 -36.74 -0.52
CA LEU A 416 -10.51 -37.28 -1.88
C LEU A 416 -11.85 -38.00 -2.08
N LYS A 417 -12.30 -38.79 -1.09
CA LYS A 417 -13.64 -39.41 -1.09
C LYS A 417 -14.75 -38.37 -1.08
N VAL A 418 -14.58 -37.28 -0.31
CA VAL A 418 -15.54 -36.18 -0.27
C VAL A 418 -15.60 -35.45 -1.61
N MET A 419 -14.46 -35.15 -2.24
CA MET A 419 -14.41 -34.53 -3.58
C MET A 419 -15.17 -35.37 -4.62
N HIS A 420 -14.94 -36.68 -4.63
CA HIS A 420 -15.65 -37.59 -5.54
C HIS A 420 -17.16 -37.65 -5.25
N LYS A 421 -17.57 -37.80 -3.98
CA LYS A 421 -19.00 -37.77 -3.59
C LYS A 421 -19.68 -36.45 -3.95
N LEU A 422 -18.94 -35.34 -3.90
CA LEU A 422 -19.43 -34.02 -4.26
C LEU A 422 -19.45 -33.79 -5.79
N GLY A 423 -18.84 -34.67 -6.59
CA GLY A 423 -18.80 -34.53 -8.05
C GLY A 423 -17.80 -33.48 -8.51
N VAL A 424 -16.74 -33.26 -7.74
CA VAL A 424 -15.62 -32.37 -8.09
C VAL A 424 -14.56 -33.20 -8.80
N ASP A 425 -14.24 -32.84 -10.04
CA ASP A 425 -13.21 -33.53 -10.82
C ASP A 425 -11.84 -33.33 -10.18
N LEU A 426 -11.09 -34.42 -10.01
CA LEU A 426 -9.74 -34.39 -9.50
C LEU A 426 -8.79 -33.99 -10.65
N ASP A 427 -8.29 -32.77 -10.59
CA ASP A 427 -7.34 -32.25 -11.58
C ASP A 427 -5.92 -32.76 -11.34
N ALA A 428 -5.07 -32.59 -12.37
CA ALA A 428 -3.68 -33.04 -12.31
C ALA A 428 -2.89 -32.37 -11.18
N GLU A 429 -3.19 -31.10 -10.88
CA GLU A 429 -2.54 -30.32 -9.83
C GLU A 429 -2.86 -30.88 -8.44
N THR A 430 -4.12 -31.29 -8.19
CA THR A 430 -4.51 -31.96 -6.94
C THR A 430 -3.65 -33.19 -6.67
N TYR A 431 -3.43 -34.02 -7.68
CA TYR A 431 -2.61 -35.23 -7.56
C TYR A 431 -1.11 -34.92 -7.44
N THR A 432 -0.54 -34.09 -8.32
CA THR A 432 0.92 -33.83 -8.33
C THR A 432 1.38 -33.08 -7.09
N ASP A 433 0.65 -32.04 -6.68
CA ASP A 433 1.14 -31.13 -5.65
C ASP A 433 0.76 -31.53 -4.23
N TYR A 434 -0.38 -32.22 -4.06
CA TYR A 434 -0.94 -32.48 -2.72
C TYR A 434 -1.07 -33.96 -2.36
N VAL A 435 -1.11 -34.87 -3.34
CA VAL A 435 -1.24 -36.32 -3.09
C VAL A 435 0.11 -37.04 -3.25
N PHE A 436 0.74 -36.96 -4.42
CA PHE A 436 1.95 -37.73 -4.74
C PHE A 436 3.17 -37.31 -3.90
N LYS A 437 3.28 -36.04 -3.49
CA LYS A 437 4.38 -35.58 -2.62
C LYS A 437 4.43 -36.26 -1.24
N ASN A 438 3.35 -36.91 -0.81
CA ASN A 438 3.31 -37.61 0.49
C ASN A 438 3.84 -39.05 0.41
N PHE A 439 4.18 -39.53 -0.78
CA PHE A 439 4.67 -40.87 -1.03
C PHE A 439 6.08 -40.80 -1.62
N ALA A 440 6.88 -41.85 -1.39
CA ALA A 440 8.24 -41.93 -1.94
C ALA A 440 8.23 -42.15 -3.46
N ASP A 441 7.29 -42.97 -3.95
CA ASP A 441 7.16 -43.33 -5.36
C ASP A 441 5.70 -43.29 -5.80
N THR A 442 5.46 -42.97 -7.07
CA THR A 442 4.13 -43.00 -7.70
C THR A 442 3.46 -44.37 -7.63
N GLU A 443 4.23 -45.46 -7.68
CA GLU A 443 3.72 -46.83 -7.52
C GLU A 443 3.16 -47.09 -6.12
N THR A 444 3.83 -46.59 -5.09
CA THR A 444 3.35 -46.68 -3.70
C THR A 444 2.09 -45.84 -3.50
N ALA A 445 2.03 -44.66 -4.11
CA ALA A 445 0.84 -43.82 -4.12
C ALA A 445 -0.33 -44.52 -4.82
N HIS A 446 -0.09 -45.11 -5.99
CA HIS A 446 -1.09 -45.82 -6.78
C HIS A 446 -1.62 -47.06 -6.03
N ALA A 447 -0.75 -47.84 -5.39
CA ALA A 447 -1.16 -48.98 -4.56
C ALA A 447 -2.02 -48.56 -3.36
N GLN A 448 -1.62 -47.50 -2.64
CA GLN A 448 -2.34 -46.99 -1.48
C GLN A 448 -3.69 -46.34 -1.86
N LEU A 449 -3.76 -45.62 -2.98
CA LEU A 449 -5.01 -45.09 -3.51
C LEU A 449 -5.98 -46.20 -3.92
N LYS A 450 -5.46 -47.29 -4.50
CA LYS A 450 -6.25 -48.47 -4.87
C LYS A 450 -6.78 -49.22 -3.63
N GLU A 451 -5.93 -49.44 -2.63
CA GLU A 451 -6.30 -50.12 -1.37
C GLU A 451 -7.39 -49.35 -0.60
N ASN A 452 -7.35 -48.02 -0.63
CA ASN A 452 -8.30 -47.16 0.08
C ASN A 452 -9.54 -46.76 -0.74
N GLY A 453 -9.71 -47.28 -1.96
CA GLY A 453 -10.84 -47.01 -2.85
C GLY A 453 -10.91 -45.56 -3.35
N CYS A 454 -9.76 -44.90 -3.53
CA CYS A 454 -9.61 -43.51 -3.98
C CYS A 454 -8.96 -43.39 -5.36
N LEU A 455 -8.79 -44.50 -6.07
CA LEU A 455 -8.27 -44.52 -7.44
C LEU A 455 -9.41 -44.22 -8.42
N PHE A 456 -9.49 -42.96 -8.86
CA PHE A 456 -10.47 -42.51 -9.84
C PHE A 456 -9.75 -42.35 -11.19
N GLU A 457 -10.03 -43.23 -12.14
CA GLU A 457 -9.44 -43.23 -13.49
C GLU A 457 -9.91 -41.98 -14.27
N SER A 458 -9.21 -40.87 -14.06
CA SER A 458 -9.49 -39.57 -14.65
C SER A 458 -8.31 -39.11 -15.50
N ALA A 459 -8.56 -38.29 -16.52
CA ALA A 459 -7.48 -37.71 -17.33
C ALA A 459 -6.47 -36.91 -16.47
N GLY A 460 -6.91 -36.33 -15.35
CA GLY A 460 -6.06 -35.64 -14.38
C GLY A 460 -5.02 -36.56 -13.72
N LEU A 461 -5.38 -37.81 -13.40
CA LEU A 461 -4.46 -38.79 -12.80
C LEU A 461 -3.33 -39.15 -13.78
N TYR A 462 -3.65 -39.46 -15.03
CA TYR A 462 -2.65 -39.78 -16.06
C TYR A 462 -1.69 -38.61 -16.32
N VAL A 463 -2.20 -37.38 -16.38
CA VAL A 463 -1.36 -36.17 -16.51
C VAL A 463 -0.45 -36.00 -15.29
N ALA A 464 -0.96 -36.28 -14.08
CA ALA A 464 -0.19 -36.16 -12.85
C ALA A 464 0.95 -37.19 -12.77
N GLU A 465 0.68 -38.44 -13.16
CA GLU A 465 1.71 -39.48 -13.24
C GLU A 465 2.79 -39.13 -14.25
N LEU A 466 2.40 -38.67 -15.45
CA LEU A 466 3.35 -38.19 -16.46
C LEU A 466 4.22 -37.03 -15.95
N ARG A 467 3.63 -36.05 -15.26
CA ARG A 467 4.37 -34.92 -14.67
C ARG A 467 5.36 -35.39 -13.59
N SER A 468 4.92 -36.25 -12.69
CA SER A 468 5.73 -36.73 -11.56
C SER A 468 6.91 -37.60 -12.04
N GLU A 469 6.66 -38.57 -12.93
CA GLU A 469 7.70 -39.45 -13.44
C GLU A 469 8.72 -38.71 -14.32
N ALA A 470 8.26 -37.72 -15.11
CA ALA A 470 9.15 -36.88 -15.90
C ALA A 470 10.04 -35.99 -15.02
N LEU A 471 9.51 -35.40 -13.94
CA LEU A 471 10.30 -34.62 -12.98
C LEU A 471 11.35 -35.46 -12.25
N GLN A 472 11.07 -36.74 -11.99
CA GLN A 472 12.02 -37.70 -11.41
C GLN A 472 13.04 -38.24 -12.43
N GLY A 473 12.99 -37.82 -13.70
CA GLY A 473 13.91 -38.27 -14.76
C GLY A 473 13.68 -39.69 -15.26
N LYS A 474 12.58 -40.36 -14.87
CA LYS A 474 12.26 -41.75 -15.24
C LYS A 474 11.56 -41.81 -16.61
N LEU A 475 12.29 -41.48 -17.67
CA LEU A 475 11.75 -41.38 -19.04
C LEU A 475 11.22 -42.71 -19.62
N ASP A 476 11.71 -43.86 -19.16
CA ASP A 476 11.20 -45.18 -19.56
C ASP A 476 9.72 -45.38 -19.17
N LYS A 477 9.36 -44.93 -17.97
CA LYS A 477 7.99 -45.02 -17.46
C LYS A 477 7.08 -44.02 -18.16
N VAL A 478 7.57 -42.81 -18.42
CA VAL A 478 6.87 -41.81 -19.25
C VAL A 478 6.54 -42.38 -20.63
N LEU A 479 7.50 -43.05 -21.28
CA LEU A 479 7.29 -43.71 -22.55
C LEU A 479 6.25 -44.84 -22.46
N SER A 480 6.26 -45.64 -21.37
CA SER A 480 5.28 -46.71 -21.16
C SER A 480 3.85 -46.19 -20.99
N ILE A 481 3.67 -45.06 -20.29
CA ILE A 481 2.37 -44.42 -20.08
C ILE A 481 1.87 -43.83 -21.40
N LEU A 482 2.71 -43.04 -22.10
CA LEU A 482 2.36 -42.43 -23.40
C LEU A 482 2.08 -43.49 -24.50
N SER A 483 2.72 -44.64 -24.42
CA SER A 483 2.51 -45.73 -25.40
C SER A 483 1.31 -46.63 -25.06
N SER A 484 0.68 -46.45 -23.90
CA SER A 484 -0.43 -47.29 -23.46
C SER A 484 -1.74 -46.93 -24.18
N ALA A 485 -2.51 -47.95 -24.59
CA ALA A 485 -3.79 -47.76 -25.29
C ALA A 485 -4.90 -47.18 -24.40
N ASN A 486 -4.73 -47.22 -23.07
CA ASN A 486 -5.72 -46.78 -22.09
C ASN A 486 -5.60 -45.29 -21.72
N THR A 487 -4.60 -44.57 -22.25
CA THR A 487 -4.46 -43.13 -21.99
C THR A 487 -5.50 -42.31 -22.76
N PRO A 488 -6.22 -41.39 -22.09
CA PRO A 488 -7.13 -40.47 -22.75
C PRO A 488 -6.34 -39.46 -23.62
N ALA A 489 -7.05 -38.78 -24.53
CA ALA A 489 -6.46 -37.67 -25.28
C ALA A 489 -6.08 -36.53 -24.32
N ILE A 490 -4.81 -36.17 -24.28
CA ILE A 490 -4.23 -35.22 -23.32
C ILE A 490 -3.45 -34.18 -24.11
N ASP A 491 -3.71 -32.90 -23.89
CA ASP A 491 -2.91 -31.83 -24.52
C ASP A 491 -1.47 -31.82 -23.98
N ASN A 492 -0.48 -31.87 -24.87
CA ASN A 492 0.94 -31.76 -24.55
C ASN A 492 1.27 -30.53 -23.67
N ARG A 493 0.51 -29.43 -23.79
CA ARG A 493 0.63 -28.25 -22.92
C ARG A 493 0.58 -28.58 -21.43
N LEU A 494 -0.17 -29.61 -21.05
CA LEU A 494 -0.38 -29.96 -19.66
C LEU A 494 0.85 -30.63 -19.03
N PHE A 495 1.75 -31.29 -19.77
CA PHE A 495 2.89 -32.00 -19.17
C PHE A 495 4.26 -31.66 -19.78
N ARG A 496 4.32 -30.85 -20.86
CA ARG A 496 5.57 -30.46 -21.54
C ARG A 496 6.67 -29.91 -20.64
N ASN A 497 6.33 -29.08 -19.64
CA ASN A 497 7.32 -28.43 -18.78
C ASN A 497 8.04 -29.46 -17.88
N SER A 498 7.28 -30.44 -17.36
CA SER A 498 7.83 -31.56 -16.61
C SER A 498 8.68 -32.45 -17.51
N LEU A 499 8.28 -32.63 -18.78
CA LEU A 499 9.05 -33.38 -19.76
C LEU A 499 10.37 -32.70 -20.13
N PHE A 500 10.41 -31.37 -20.24
CA PHE A 500 11.65 -30.61 -20.42
C PHE A 500 12.62 -30.84 -19.26
N MET A 501 12.14 -30.80 -18.02
CA MET A 501 12.98 -31.10 -16.86
C MET A 501 13.48 -32.55 -16.88
N GLY A 502 12.64 -33.51 -17.29
CA GLY A 502 13.06 -34.90 -17.50
C GLY A 502 14.11 -35.08 -18.60
N PHE A 503 14.02 -34.30 -19.68
CA PHE A 503 15.03 -34.29 -20.75
C PHE A 503 16.32 -33.58 -20.31
N LYS A 504 16.23 -32.62 -19.38
CA LYS A 504 17.41 -32.00 -18.77
C LYS A 504 18.13 -32.93 -17.79
N SER A 505 17.41 -33.73 -17.02
CA SER A 505 18.01 -34.62 -16.00
C SER A 505 18.45 -35.98 -16.55
N SER A 506 17.86 -36.45 -17.66
CA SER A 506 18.25 -37.69 -18.33
C SER A 506 19.39 -37.45 -19.33
N ASP A 507 20.21 -38.46 -19.59
CA ASP A 507 21.28 -38.45 -20.60
C ASP A 507 21.00 -39.41 -21.78
N ASP A 508 19.82 -40.05 -21.81
CA ASP A 508 19.45 -41.03 -22.82
C ASP A 508 18.77 -40.39 -24.05
N VAL A 509 19.57 -40.16 -25.09
CA VAL A 509 19.14 -39.58 -26.37
C VAL A 509 18.10 -40.46 -27.09
N HIS A 510 18.15 -41.78 -26.91
CA HIS A 510 17.23 -42.69 -27.60
C HIS A 510 15.82 -42.64 -26.99
N LEU A 511 15.70 -42.48 -25.67
CA LEU A 511 14.41 -42.22 -25.02
C LEU A 511 13.84 -40.86 -25.43
N TRP A 512 14.68 -39.82 -25.56
CA TRP A 512 14.25 -38.51 -26.04
C TRP A 512 13.63 -38.62 -27.44
N SER A 513 14.31 -39.28 -28.36
CA SER A 513 13.85 -39.44 -29.74
C SER A 513 12.57 -40.28 -29.83
N LYS A 514 12.44 -41.36 -29.05
CA LYS A 514 11.20 -42.18 -29.00
C LYS A 514 10.01 -41.43 -28.41
N ILE A 515 10.21 -40.65 -27.33
CA ILE A 515 9.13 -39.84 -26.76
C ILE A 515 8.69 -38.76 -27.78
N THR A 516 9.65 -38.14 -28.47
CA THR A 516 9.36 -37.15 -29.52
C THR A 516 8.64 -37.78 -30.71
N GLU A 517 8.97 -39.03 -31.05
CA GLU A 517 8.27 -39.82 -32.08
C GLU A 517 6.81 -40.11 -31.69
N VAL A 518 6.55 -40.52 -30.44
CA VAL A 518 5.17 -40.74 -29.95
C VAL A 518 4.37 -39.44 -30.01
N LEU A 519 4.96 -38.31 -29.60
CA LEU A 519 4.32 -36.99 -29.69
C LEU A 519 4.08 -36.53 -31.14
N TYR A 520 4.87 -37.01 -32.11
CA TYR A 520 4.72 -36.68 -33.53
C TYR A 520 3.72 -37.59 -34.26
N LYS A 521 3.61 -38.87 -33.87
CA LYS A 521 2.77 -39.86 -34.56
C LYS A 521 1.38 -40.01 -33.96
N ASP A 522 1.22 -39.76 -32.67
CA ASP A 522 -0.05 -39.95 -31.98
C ASP A 522 -0.84 -38.64 -31.89
N GLU A 523 -1.92 -38.56 -32.66
CA GLU A 523 -2.80 -37.38 -32.73
C GLU A 523 -3.47 -37.05 -31.38
N ARG A 524 -3.52 -38.02 -30.44
CA ARG A 524 -4.09 -37.84 -29.09
C ARG A 524 -3.42 -36.73 -28.29
N TYR A 525 -2.18 -36.36 -28.62
CA TYR A 525 -1.39 -35.33 -27.92
C TYR A 525 -1.27 -34.00 -28.67
N CYS A 526 -1.83 -33.89 -29.88
CA CYS A 526 -1.67 -32.75 -30.80
C CYS A 526 -2.93 -31.87 -30.89
N LEU A 527 -3.54 -31.53 -29.75
CA LEU A 527 -4.81 -30.81 -29.69
C LEU A 527 -4.66 -29.29 -29.92
N THR A 528 -3.62 -28.62 -29.38
CA THR A 528 -3.33 -27.19 -29.64
C THR A 528 -1.83 -26.81 -29.57
N PRO A 529 -1.18 -26.30 -30.64
CA PRO A 529 -1.71 -25.99 -31.97
C PRO A 529 -2.03 -27.25 -32.80
N PRO A 530 -2.96 -27.19 -33.77
CA PRO A 530 -3.39 -28.34 -34.53
C PRO A 530 -2.29 -28.80 -35.50
N GLY A 531 -1.77 -30.01 -35.28
CA GLY A 531 -0.86 -30.68 -36.20
C GLY A 531 0.47 -31.09 -35.56
N PRO A 532 0.98 -32.30 -35.87
CA PRO A 532 2.17 -32.87 -35.22
C PRO A 532 3.45 -32.08 -35.49
N THR A 533 3.56 -31.44 -36.66
CA THR A 533 4.68 -30.59 -37.06
C THR A 533 4.75 -29.28 -36.26
N GLU A 534 3.61 -28.65 -35.99
CA GLU A 534 3.57 -27.43 -35.17
C GLU A 534 3.79 -27.75 -33.68
N ALA A 535 3.18 -28.83 -33.17
CA ALA A 535 3.34 -29.26 -31.78
C ALA A 535 4.79 -29.63 -31.45
N VAL A 536 5.46 -30.39 -32.32
CA VAL A 536 6.86 -30.79 -32.12
C VAL A 536 7.83 -29.63 -32.39
N GLY A 537 7.57 -28.79 -33.40
CA GLY A 537 8.36 -27.58 -33.63
C GLY A 537 8.33 -26.60 -32.45
N TYR A 538 7.15 -26.43 -31.86
CA TYR A 538 6.96 -25.63 -30.65
C TYR A 538 7.62 -26.29 -29.43
N PHE A 539 7.49 -27.61 -29.26
CA PHE A 539 8.17 -28.35 -28.18
C PHE A 539 9.69 -28.19 -28.24
N LEU A 540 10.30 -28.32 -29.42
CA LEU A 540 11.76 -28.18 -29.61
C LEU A 540 12.26 -26.76 -29.39
N TYR A 541 11.50 -25.75 -29.83
CA TYR A 541 11.82 -24.34 -29.53
C TYR A 541 11.87 -24.10 -28.03
N HIS A 542 10.83 -24.53 -27.30
CA HIS A 542 10.78 -24.33 -25.86
C HIS A 542 11.71 -25.22 -25.05
N LEU A 543 12.10 -26.40 -25.57
CA LEU A 543 13.14 -27.22 -24.96
C LEU A 543 14.49 -26.48 -24.95
N ILE A 544 14.88 -25.88 -26.09
CA ILE A 544 16.12 -25.10 -26.21
C ILE A 544 16.04 -23.80 -25.41
N ASP A 545 14.93 -23.06 -25.51
CA ASP A 545 14.67 -21.84 -24.73
C ASP A 545 14.69 -22.09 -23.21
N SER A 546 14.35 -23.31 -22.78
CA SER A 546 14.44 -23.68 -21.37
C SER A 546 15.86 -23.93 -20.87
N MET A 547 16.83 -24.19 -21.76
CA MET A 547 18.23 -24.47 -21.43
C MET A 547 19.07 -23.18 -21.35
N SER A 548 20.01 -23.09 -20.40
CA SER A 548 20.95 -21.97 -20.34
C SER A 548 22.03 -22.09 -21.41
N ASP A 549 22.68 -20.97 -21.75
CA ASP A 549 23.75 -20.95 -22.77
C ASP A 549 24.88 -21.94 -22.42
N SER A 550 25.20 -22.13 -21.13
CA SER A 550 26.15 -23.13 -20.65
C SER A 550 25.64 -24.57 -20.73
N GLU A 551 24.35 -24.83 -20.50
CA GLU A 551 23.74 -26.16 -20.64
C GLU A 551 23.71 -26.61 -22.10
N VAL A 552 23.38 -25.70 -23.03
CA VAL A 552 23.38 -25.95 -24.47
C VAL A 552 24.79 -26.30 -24.95
N GLN A 553 25.81 -25.59 -24.46
CA GLN A 553 27.22 -25.88 -24.74
C GLN A 553 27.65 -27.23 -24.13
N ALA A 554 27.27 -27.52 -22.89
CA ALA A 554 27.63 -28.77 -22.21
C ALA A 554 27.00 -30.02 -22.86
N LYS A 555 25.78 -29.88 -23.41
CA LYS A 555 25.05 -30.97 -24.08
C LYS A 555 25.13 -30.92 -25.61
N GLU A 556 26.03 -30.12 -26.19
CA GLU A 556 26.13 -29.89 -27.64
C GLU A 556 26.16 -31.20 -28.45
N GLU A 557 27.05 -32.13 -28.10
CA GLU A 557 27.22 -33.38 -28.85
C GLU A 557 25.98 -34.30 -28.74
N ARG A 558 25.25 -34.22 -27.62
CA ARG A 558 24.01 -35.00 -27.40
C ARG A 558 22.83 -34.40 -28.13
N LEU A 559 22.71 -33.07 -28.13
CA LEU A 559 21.72 -32.35 -28.94
C LEU A 559 21.97 -32.60 -30.43
N ARG A 560 23.23 -32.65 -30.86
CA ARG A 560 23.62 -33.07 -32.21
C ARG A 560 23.12 -34.48 -32.51
N GLN A 561 23.41 -35.47 -31.65
CA GLN A 561 22.93 -36.85 -31.82
C GLN A 561 21.39 -36.93 -31.85
N TYR A 562 20.72 -36.15 -31.00
CA TYR A 562 19.26 -36.04 -30.95
C TYR A 562 18.69 -35.50 -32.27
N PHE A 563 19.19 -34.39 -32.80
CA PHE A 563 18.75 -33.85 -34.10
C PHE A 563 19.01 -34.81 -35.26
N HIS A 564 20.12 -35.56 -35.23
CA HIS A 564 20.42 -36.60 -36.22
C HIS A 564 19.43 -37.78 -36.13
N GLN A 565 19.05 -38.21 -34.93
CA GLN A 565 18.03 -39.26 -34.74
C GLN A 565 16.64 -38.78 -35.17
N LEU A 566 16.25 -37.55 -34.83
CA LEU A 566 14.99 -36.95 -35.28
C LEU A 566 14.91 -36.88 -36.81
N LYS A 567 16.03 -36.55 -37.47
CA LYS A 567 16.13 -36.60 -38.94
C LYS A 567 15.97 -38.02 -39.48
N LYS A 568 16.62 -39.02 -38.87
CA LYS A 568 16.48 -40.43 -39.24
C LYS A 568 15.03 -40.93 -39.09
N MET A 569 14.27 -40.32 -38.18
CA MET A 569 12.85 -40.58 -37.92
C MET A 569 11.89 -39.76 -38.80
N ASN A 570 12.37 -38.95 -39.75
CA ASN A 570 11.58 -38.09 -40.65
C ASN A 570 10.70 -37.04 -39.94
N ILE A 571 11.16 -36.43 -38.85
CA ILE A 571 10.45 -35.34 -38.15
C ILE A 571 10.80 -33.99 -38.79
N VAL A 572 9.80 -33.14 -39.06
CA VAL A 572 9.94 -31.85 -39.76
C VAL A 572 9.46 -30.67 -38.90
N ILE A 573 10.15 -29.52 -38.96
CA ILE A 573 9.85 -28.32 -38.16
C ILE A 573 9.52 -27.11 -39.07
N PRO A 574 8.48 -26.30 -38.75
CA PRO A 574 8.17 -25.06 -39.48
C PRO A 574 9.29 -24.00 -39.44
N THR A 575 9.39 -23.19 -40.50
CA THR A 575 10.41 -22.13 -40.66
C THR A 575 10.33 -21.04 -39.60
N SER A 576 9.14 -20.78 -39.05
CA SER A 576 8.92 -19.82 -37.97
C SER A 576 9.66 -20.23 -36.68
N HIS A 577 9.45 -21.45 -36.21
CA HIS A 577 10.07 -22.00 -35.01
C HIS A 577 11.57 -22.21 -35.19
N TYR A 578 12.01 -22.59 -36.40
CA TYR A 578 13.41 -22.68 -36.77
C TYR A 578 14.17 -21.35 -36.64
N SER A 579 13.58 -20.25 -37.10
CA SER A 579 14.22 -18.93 -36.97
C SER A 579 14.39 -18.53 -35.51
N GLY A 580 13.44 -18.93 -34.65
CA GLY A 580 13.53 -18.76 -33.21
C GLY A 580 14.62 -19.64 -32.58
N ILE A 581 14.65 -20.94 -32.90
CA ILE A 581 15.66 -21.89 -32.43
C ILE A 581 17.07 -21.40 -32.81
N CYS A 582 17.25 -20.94 -34.05
CA CYS A 582 18.55 -20.45 -34.52
C CYS A 582 19.01 -19.21 -33.74
N ARG A 583 18.11 -18.26 -33.46
CA ARG A 583 18.45 -17.06 -32.67
C ARG A 583 18.90 -17.42 -31.26
N LEU A 584 18.26 -18.42 -30.64
CA LEU A 584 18.63 -18.92 -29.31
C LEU A 584 19.99 -19.62 -29.32
N LEU A 585 20.25 -20.48 -30.32
CA LEU A 585 21.54 -21.14 -30.48
C LEU A 585 22.69 -20.17 -30.87
N ASP A 586 22.37 -19.09 -31.61
CA ASP A 586 23.29 -18.01 -31.96
C ASP A 586 23.69 -17.20 -30.71
N SER A 587 22.74 -16.88 -29.82
CA SER A 587 23.07 -16.24 -28.53
C SER A 587 23.94 -17.12 -27.64
N SER A 588 23.74 -18.45 -27.67
CA SER A 588 24.55 -19.42 -26.91
C SER A 588 25.93 -19.70 -27.52
N GLN A 589 26.32 -19.06 -28.63
CA GLN A 589 27.61 -19.24 -29.33
C GLN A 589 27.89 -20.67 -29.84
N VAL A 590 26.85 -21.41 -30.27
CA VAL A 590 27.01 -22.80 -30.79
C VAL A 590 26.58 -22.90 -32.28
N PRO A 591 27.41 -22.40 -33.22
CA PRO A 591 27.03 -22.28 -34.63
C PRO A 591 26.94 -23.63 -35.38
N GLU A 592 27.56 -24.69 -34.86
CA GLU A 592 27.52 -26.01 -35.48
C GLU A 592 26.16 -26.70 -35.32
N LEU A 593 25.48 -26.53 -34.18
CA LEU A 593 24.10 -27.03 -33.98
C LEU A 593 23.11 -26.37 -34.92
N ILE A 594 23.34 -25.12 -35.31
CA ILE A 594 22.48 -24.41 -36.27
C ILE A 594 22.54 -25.08 -37.66
N LYS A 595 23.67 -25.69 -38.02
CA LYS A 595 23.77 -26.50 -39.24
C LYS A 595 22.97 -27.80 -39.14
N ASP A 596 22.91 -28.39 -37.96
CA ASP A 596 22.16 -29.63 -37.71
C ASP A 596 20.64 -29.38 -37.68
N VAL A 597 20.19 -28.26 -37.07
CA VAL A 597 18.77 -27.84 -37.06
C VAL A 597 18.31 -27.41 -38.46
N ARG A 598 19.19 -26.84 -39.31
CA ARG A 598 18.89 -26.55 -40.73
C ARG A 598 18.44 -27.77 -41.52
N LEU A 599 18.87 -28.96 -41.12
CA LEU A 599 18.48 -30.21 -41.77
C LEU A 599 17.02 -30.57 -41.50
N LEU A 600 16.36 -29.92 -40.53
CA LEU A 600 14.97 -30.15 -40.14
C LEU A 600 13.97 -29.17 -40.80
N CYS A 601 14.41 -28.25 -41.70
CA CYS A 601 13.58 -27.16 -42.26
C CYS A 601 13.54 -27.04 -43.79
N HIS A 602 12.46 -26.44 -44.30
CA HIS A 602 12.28 -26.04 -45.71
C HIS A 602 12.81 -24.61 -46.01
N LYS A 603 13.46 -24.36 -47.17
CA LYS A 603 14.12 -23.08 -47.56
C LYS A 603 13.23 -22.13 -48.41
N PRO A 604 13.26 -20.78 -48.17
CA PRO A 604 13.51 -19.76 -49.23
C PRO A 604 14.38 -18.50 -48.79
N SER A 605 14.83 -17.63 -49.73
CA SER A 605 16.01 -16.69 -49.81
C SER A 605 15.94 -15.22 -49.23
N PRO A 606 17.06 -14.41 -49.15
CA PRO A 606 17.23 -13.23 -48.25
C PRO A 606 17.51 -11.77 -48.82
N SER A 607 17.09 -10.73 -48.03
CA SER A 607 17.65 -9.41 -47.52
C SER A 607 18.39 -8.28 -48.32
N THR A 608 18.24 -7.00 -47.85
CA THR A 608 19.25 -5.89 -47.81
C THR A 608 19.04 -4.84 -46.65
N ASP A 609 20.14 -4.18 -46.20
CA ASP A 609 20.47 -3.59 -44.86
C ASP A 609 20.46 -2.02 -44.64
N ASN A 610 20.75 -1.59 -43.38
CA ASN A 610 20.78 -0.26 -42.69
C ASN A 610 22.14 0.53 -42.67
N ILE A 611 22.16 1.82 -42.21
CA ILE A 611 23.36 2.65 -41.81
C ILE A 611 23.05 3.62 -40.61
N PRO A 612 23.98 3.97 -39.66
CA PRO A 612 23.81 4.93 -38.52
C PRO A 612 24.63 6.26 -38.52
N GLU A 613 24.23 7.22 -37.63
CA GLU A 613 24.59 8.67 -37.49
C GLU A 613 25.78 9.06 -36.55
N SER A 614 26.53 10.16 -36.84
CA SER A 614 26.97 11.23 -35.89
C SER A 614 27.92 12.31 -36.50
N ALA A 615 27.55 13.60 -36.45
CA ALA A 615 28.47 14.76 -36.47
C ALA A 615 27.74 16.07 -36.08
N LYS A 616 28.22 16.77 -35.03
CA LYS A 616 27.81 18.14 -34.64
C LYS A 616 28.62 19.18 -35.46
N SER A 617 28.03 20.33 -35.76
CA SER A 617 28.48 21.25 -36.81
C SER A 617 28.78 22.69 -36.32
N ASP A 618 29.95 23.23 -36.68
CA ASP A 618 30.28 24.67 -36.64
C ASP A 618 29.51 25.44 -37.74
N VAL A 619 28.85 26.55 -37.40
CA VAL A 619 28.06 27.38 -38.33
C VAL A 619 28.91 27.91 -39.49
N SER A 620 30.11 28.45 -39.22
CA SER A 620 31.01 28.96 -40.27
C SER A 620 31.52 27.86 -41.20
N ALA A 621 31.71 26.64 -40.68
CA ALA A 621 32.10 25.49 -41.48
C ALA A 621 30.94 25.01 -42.38
N LEU A 622 29.71 25.05 -41.86
CA LEU A 622 28.50 24.73 -42.64
C LEU A 622 28.23 25.75 -43.74
N GLU A 623 28.44 27.05 -43.49
CA GLU A 623 28.32 28.10 -44.52
C GLU A 623 29.29 27.87 -45.68
N LYS A 624 30.58 27.64 -45.37
CA LYS A 624 31.59 27.32 -46.39
C LYS A 624 31.26 26.04 -47.15
N LYS A 625 30.75 25.03 -46.45
CA LYS A 625 30.34 23.74 -47.05
C LYS A 625 29.10 23.89 -47.93
N LEU A 626 28.18 24.77 -47.57
CA LEU A 626 26.98 25.10 -48.36
C LEU A 626 27.37 25.83 -49.65
N GLU A 627 28.24 26.84 -49.57
CA GLU A 627 28.70 27.57 -50.75
C GLU A 627 29.52 26.70 -51.70
N LYS A 628 30.38 25.83 -51.17
CA LYS A 628 31.13 24.85 -51.97
C LYS A 628 30.21 23.86 -52.69
N ARG A 629 29.21 23.29 -52.00
CA ARG A 629 28.27 22.34 -52.62
C ARG A 629 27.39 22.99 -53.68
N LYS A 630 27.03 24.27 -53.52
CA LYS A 630 26.30 25.02 -54.54
C LYS A 630 27.16 25.29 -55.78
N ALA A 631 28.44 25.61 -55.60
CA ALA A 631 29.37 25.76 -56.72
C ALA A 631 29.58 24.43 -57.49
N GLU A 632 29.44 23.30 -56.81
CA GLU A 632 29.60 21.94 -57.37
C GLU A 632 28.27 21.29 -57.87
N ASN A 633 27.13 22.01 -57.86
CA ASN A 633 25.80 21.49 -58.23
C ASN A 633 25.37 20.22 -57.47
N GLN A 634 25.74 20.08 -56.19
CA GLN A 634 25.32 18.98 -55.32
C GLN A 634 24.05 19.33 -54.52
N PRO A 635 23.26 18.35 -54.03
CA PRO A 635 22.10 18.62 -53.19
C PRO A 635 22.52 19.32 -51.89
N ILE A 636 21.99 20.53 -51.68
CA ILE A 636 22.33 21.41 -50.55
C ILE A 636 21.35 21.30 -49.37
N THR A 637 20.23 20.60 -49.55
CA THR A 637 19.09 20.54 -48.65
C THR A 637 19.43 20.14 -47.21
N ASP A 638 20.24 19.09 -47.02
CA ASP A 638 20.61 18.61 -45.69
C ASP A 638 21.57 19.55 -44.95
N VAL A 639 22.50 20.15 -45.70
CA VAL A 639 23.48 21.11 -45.15
C VAL A 639 22.79 22.42 -44.77
N LEU A 640 21.81 22.87 -45.59
CA LEU A 640 20.99 24.04 -45.30
C LEU A 640 20.13 23.84 -44.06
N LYS A 641 19.52 22.66 -43.89
CA LYS A 641 18.77 22.30 -42.67
C LYS A 641 19.65 22.31 -41.42
N GLN A 642 20.85 21.73 -41.51
CA GLN A 642 21.83 21.74 -40.43
C GLN A 642 22.28 23.17 -40.07
N LEU A 643 22.48 24.03 -41.08
CA LEU A 643 22.86 25.42 -40.88
C LEU A 643 21.75 26.23 -40.19
N ILE A 644 20.50 26.08 -40.61
CA ILE A 644 19.37 26.78 -39.99
C ILE A 644 19.17 26.31 -38.55
N HIS A 645 19.26 25.01 -38.27
CA HIS A 645 19.19 24.53 -36.89
C HIS A 645 20.34 25.07 -36.03
N ALA A 646 21.56 25.12 -36.56
CA ALA A 646 22.69 25.70 -35.85
C ALA A 646 22.50 27.21 -35.59
N LEU A 647 21.99 27.97 -36.55
CA LEU A 647 21.65 29.39 -36.38
C LEU A 647 20.49 29.63 -35.39
N CYS A 648 19.52 28.71 -35.32
CA CYS A 648 18.46 28.74 -34.32
C CYS A 648 18.98 28.44 -32.90
N GLU A 649 19.99 27.59 -32.76
CA GLU A 649 20.66 27.32 -31.47
C GLU A 649 21.55 28.50 -31.03
N GLU A 650 22.13 29.25 -31.97
CA GLU A 650 22.88 30.48 -31.70
C GLU A 650 22.00 31.74 -31.49
N GLU A 651 20.68 31.61 -31.54
CA GLU A 651 19.70 32.71 -31.42
C GLU A 651 19.92 33.89 -32.39
N ASN A 652 20.48 33.64 -33.58
CA ASN A 652 20.78 34.68 -34.56
C ASN A 652 19.68 34.84 -35.62
N MET A 653 18.57 35.48 -35.24
CA MET A 653 17.38 35.64 -36.11
C MET A 653 17.68 36.36 -37.43
N GLN A 654 18.46 37.44 -37.41
CA GLN A 654 18.70 38.26 -38.60
C GLN A 654 19.43 37.47 -39.69
N LYS A 655 20.52 36.77 -39.32
CA LYS A 655 21.25 35.91 -40.27
C LYS A 655 20.42 34.70 -40.74
N ALA A 656 19.61 34.11 -39.86
CA ALA A 656 18.75 32.99 -40.23
C ALA A 656 17.70 33.40 -41.28
N LEU A 657 17.15 34.62 -41.19
CA LEU A 657 16.23 35.18 -42.17
C LEU A 657 16.94 35.59 -43.47
N GLU A 658 18.18 36.08 -43.41
CA GLU A 658 19.02 36.34 -44.60
C GLU A 658 19.35 35.05 -45.36
N VAL A 659 19.71 33.98 -44.65
CA VAL A 659 19.95 32.65 -45.24
C VAL A 659 18.68 32.08 -45.86
N LYS A 660 17.51 32.29 -45.23
CA LYS A 660 16.20 31.97 -45.83
C LYS A 660 16.00 32.71 -47.15
N ALA A 661 16.23 34.03 -47.18
CA ALA A 661 16.04 34.83 -48.39
C ALA A 661 16.99 34.41 -49.53
N LYS A 662 18.24 34.02 -49.21
CA LYS A 662 19.27 33.64 -50.20
C LYS A 662 19.07 32.24 -50.79
N TYR A 663 18.46 31.30 -50.06
CA TYR A 663 18.31 29.89 -50.47
C TYR A 663 16.85 29.39 -50.42
N GLU A 664 15.90 30.29 -50.67
CA GLU A 664 14.46 30.00 -50.60
C GLU A 664 13.97 28.81 -51.45
N PRO A 665 14.41 28.58 -52.71
CA PRO A 665 13.90 27.46 -53.52
C PRO A 665 14.32 26.07 -53.03
N ASP A 666 15.41 25.98 -52.25
CA ASP A 666 15.97 24.71 -51.77
C ASP A 666 15.57 24.39 -50.31
N MET A 667 14.66 25.20 -49.74
CA MET A 667 14.28 25.17 -48.33
C MET A 667 13.27 24.05 -48.00
N VAL A 668 13.51 23.34 -46.89
CA VAL A 668 12.60 22.29 -46.40
C VAL A 668 11.64 22.83 -45.35
N VAL A 669 10.43 22.24 -45.31
CA VAL A 669 9.42 22.44 -44.25
C VAL A 669 10.02 22.43 -42.83
N GLY A 670 10.98 21.53 -42.55
CA GLY A 670 11.65 21.45 -41.24
C GLY A 670 12.52 22.67 -40.90
N GLY A 671 13.10 23.35 -41.90
CA GLY A 671 13.84 24.60 -41.73
C GLY A 671 12.92 25.78 -41.43
N TYR A 672 11.80 25.88 -42.15
CA TYR A 672 10.76 26.89 -41.87
C TYR A 672 10.16 26.73 -40.47
N ALA A 673 9.90 25.51 -40.03
CA ALA A 673 9.42 25.26 -38.66
C ALA A 673 10.43 25.76 -37.61
N ALA A 674 11.74 25.59 -37.82
CA ALA A 674 12.75 26.10 -36.89
C ALA A 674 12.78 27.64 -36.85
N LEU A 675 12.63 28.29 -38.00
CA LEU A 675 12.56 29.75 -38.11
C LEU A 675 11.31 30.33 -37.40
N ILE A 676 10.14 29.70 -37.56
CA ILE A 676 8.92 30.11 -36.85
C ILE A 676 9.15 30.14 -35.34
N ASN A 677 9.77 29.10 -34.78
CA ASN A 677 10.07 29.03 -33.35
C ASN A 677 11.08 30.11 -32.91
N LEU A 678 12.08 30.39 -33.74
CA LEU A 678 13.06 31.46 -33.48
C LEU A 678 12.38 32.83 -33.47
N CYS A 679 11.53 33.13 -34.45
CA CYS A 679 10.76 34.37 -34.49
C CYS A 679 9.84 34.54 -33.27
N CYS A 680 9.20 33.46 -32.80
CA CYS A 680 8.39 33.49 -31.57
C CYS A 680 9.24 33.81 -30.32
N ARG A 681 10.47 33.30 -30.20
CA ARG A 681 11.34 33.61 -29.06
C ARG A 681 11.82 35.07 -29.03
N HIS A 682 12.01 35.67 -30.21
CA HIS A 682 12.39 37.08 -30.36
C HIS A 682 11.18 38.03 -30.43
N ASP A 683 9.96 37.55 -30.13
CA ASP A 683 8.73 38.36 -30.09
C ASP A 683 8.37 39.02 -31.44
N ASN A 684 8.82 38.45 -32.56
CA ASN A 684 8.54 38.95 -33.91
C ASN A 684 7.35 38.22 -34.54
N VAL A 685 6.14 38.72 -34.26
CA VAL A 685 4.86 38.11 -34.69
C VAL A 685 4.67 38.12 -36.21
N GLU A 686 4.95 39.25 -36.86
CA GLU A 686 4.60 39.44 -38.27
C GLU A 686 5.36 38.47 -39.18
N GLU A 687 6.67 38.31 -38.96
CA GLU A 687 7.46 37.37 -39.75
C GLU A 687 7.12 35.92 -39.39
N ALA A 688 6.79 35.62 -38.13
CA ALA A 688 6.35 34.28 -37.72
C ALA A 688 5.03 33.86 -38.42
N MET A 689 4.07 34.80 -38.54
CA MET A 689 2.81 34.57 -39.24
C MET A 689 3.01 34.44 -40.76
N ASN A 690 3.83 35.30 -41.37
CA ASN A 690 4.17 35.22 -42.79
C ASN A 690 4.84 33.88 -43.15
N LEU A 691 5.79 33.43 -42.34
CA LEU A 691 6.44 32.13 -42.48
C LEU A 691 5.45 30.97 -42.36
N LYS A 692 4.49 31.07 -41.43
CA LYS A 692 3.46 30.06 -41.24
C LYS A 692 2.50 30.00 -42.42
N GLU A 693 2.00 31.13 -42.91
CA GLU A 693 1.04 31.18 -44.02
C GLU A 693 1.64 30.68 -45.34
N LYS A 694 2.92 30.98 -45.59
CA LYS A 694 3.62 30.59 -46.81
C LYS A 694 3.86 29.07 -46.94
N VAL A 695 4.08 28.38 -45.82
CA VAL A 695 4.51 26.96 -45.80
C VAL A 695 3.42 26.02 -45.32
N PHE A 696 2.57 26.50 -44.41
CA PHE A 696 1.46 25.76 -43.83
C PHE A 696 0.15 26.51 -44.10
N PRO A 697 -0.30 26.63 -45.37
CA PRO A 697 -1.59 27.22 -45.67
C PRO A 697 -2.70 26.38 -45.03
N LYS A 698 -3.87 26.99 -44.77
CA LYS A 698 -5.00 26.36 -44.05
C LYS A 698 -5.40 24.99 -44.63
N ASN A 699 -5.24 24.78 -45.94
CA ASN A 699 -5.62 23.56 -46.64
C ASN A 699 -4.49 22.52 -46.80
N SER A 700 -3.31 22.71 -46.19
CA SER A 700 -2.19 21.78 -46.28
C SER A 700 -2.33 20.62 -45.27
N PRO A 701 -2.06 19.36 -45.67
CA PRO A 701 -2.08 18.20 -44.77
C PRO A 701 -0.89 18.20 -43.79
N VAL A 702 0.09 19.09 -43.96
CA VAL A 702 1.26 19.16 -43.09
C VAL A 702 0.95 20.04 -41.88
N ALA A 703 1.15 19.49 -40.68
CA ALA A 703 0.94 20.17 -39.41
C ALA A 703 2.27 20.63 -38.78
N LEU A 704 2.25 21.77 -38.10
CA LEU A 704 3.33 22.13 -37.17
C LEU A 704 3.25 21.24 -35.92
N ASP A 705 4.37 21.10 -35.22
CA ASP A 705 4.39 20.45 -33.91
C ASP A 705 3.68 21.29 -32.86
N SER A 706 3.09 20.59 -31.87
CA SER A 706 2.30 21.20 -30.80
C SER A 706 3.07 22.25 -29.98
N GLY A 707 4.40 22.12 -29.85
CA GLY A 707 5.24 23.11 -29.18
C GLY A 707 5.32 24.45 -29.93
N LYS A 708 5.39 24.42 -31.27
CA LYS A 708 5.48 25.64 -32.09
C LYS A 708 4.14 26.34 -32.24
N TYR A 709 3.04 25.58 -32.34
CA TYR A 709 1.69 26.15 -32.29
C TYR A 709 1.45 26.92 -30.97
N VAL A 710 1.85 26.35 -29.83
CA VAL A 710 1.74 27.03 -28.53
C VAL A 710 2.63 28.27 -28.45
N ALA A 711 3.84 28.22 -28.99
CA ALA A 711 4.73 29.39 -29.02
C ALA A 711 4.13 30.54 -29.84
N LEU A 712 3.50 30.24 -30.99
CA LEU A 712 2.76 31.24 -31.77
C LEU A 712 1.59 31.83 -30.98
N ILE A 713 0.79 30.99 -30.32
CA ILE A 713 -0.37 31.43 -29.51
C ILE A 713 0.08 32.33 -28.36
N GLU A 714 1.18 31.99 -27.67
CA GLU A 714 1.73 32.81 -26.57
C GLU A 714 2.15 34.21 -27.04
N VAL A 715 2.78 34.32 -28.22
CA VAL A 715 3.23 35.59 -28.76
C VAL A 715 2.04 36.39 -29.31
N LEU A 716 1.10 35.76 -30.00
CA LEU A 716 -0.13 36.42 -30.48
C LEU A 716 -0.98 36.99 -29.33
N GLU A 717 -1.05 36.26 -28.22
CA GLU A 717 -1.75 36.70 -26.99
C GLU A 717 -1.07 37.91 -26.36
N LYS A 718 0.27 37.92 -26.26
CA LYS A 718 1.04 39.09 -25.75
C LYS A 718 0.84 40.36 -26.57
N HIS A 719 0.67 40.24 -27.89
CA HIS A 719 0.43 41.37 -28.80
C HIS A 719 -1.06 41.70 -28.98
N GLY A 720 -1.97 41.06 -28.23
CA GLY A 720 -3.42 41.34 -28.27
C GLY A 720 -4.13 40.87 -29.54
N ARG A 721 -3.49 40.02 -30.37
CA ARG A 721 -4.04 39.48 -31.62
C ARG A 721 -4.88 38.22 -31.36
N LEU A 722 -6.01 38.40 -30.66
CA LEU A 722 -6.87 37.29 -30.20
C LEU A 722 -7.47 36.46 -31.35
N GLU A 723 -7.96 37.09 -32.41
CA GLU A 723 -8.59 36.37 -33.54
C GLU A 723 -7.60 35.43 -34.24
N ASP A 724 -6.34 35.87 -34.36
CA ASP A 724 -5.29 35.06 -34.96
C ASP A 724 -4.93 33.87 -34.05
N ALA A 725 -4.90 34.08 -32.73
CA ALA A 725 -4.71 32.98 -31.78
C ALA A 725 -5.84 31.94 -31.85
N ILE A 726 -7.09 32.37 -32.01
CA ILE A 726 -8.25 31.49 -32.20
C ILE A 726 -8.14 30.72 -33.52
N ASN A 727 -7.78 31.39 -34.62
CA ASN A 727 -7.58 30.75 -35.92
C ASN A 727 -6.46 29.68 -35.90
N ILE A 728 -5.41 29.90 -35.12
CA ILE A 728 -4.34 28.91 -34.93
C ILE A 728 -4.82 27.72 -34.11
N LEU A 729 -5.65 27.94 -33.08
CA LEU A 729 -6.27 26.86 -32.30
C LEU A 729 -7.22 26.01 -33.15
N THR A 730 -8.03 26.63 -34.03
CA THR A 730 -8.92 25.89 -34.94
C THR A 730 -8.13 25.02 -35.92
N GLU A 731 -7.05 25.55 -36.48
CA GLU A 731 -6.16 24.79 -37.37
C GLU A 731 -5.51 23.60 -36.64
N MET A 732 -5.09 23.79 -35.40
CA MET A 732 -4.50 22.73 -34.58
C MET A 732 -5.47 21.55 -34.38
N LYS A 733 -6.79 21.80 -34.34
CA LYS A 733 -7.82 20.76 -34.31
C LYS A 733 -8.05 20.14 -35.68
N GLU A 734 -8.19 20.94 -36.73
CA GLU A 734 -8.42 20.45 -38.11
C GLU A 734 -7.32 19.49 -38.56
N LYS A 735 -6.09 19.72 -38.11
CA LYS A 735 -4.91 18.90 -38.43
C LYS A 735 -4.59 17.79 -37.41
N ASP A 736 -5.48 17.54 -36.44
CA ASP A 736 -5.37 16.50 -35.41
C ASP A 736 -3.98 16.41 -34.73
N VAL A 737 -3.46 17.56 -34.29
CA VAL A 737 -2.10 17.65 -33.72
C VAL A 737 -2.06 16.98 -32.33
N PRO A 738 -1.11 16.07 -32.04
CA PRO A 738 -1.06 15.36 -30.76
C PRO A 738 -0.75 16.30 -29.60
N ILE A 739 -1.62 16.28 -28.59
CA ILE A 739 -1.55 17.16 -27.41
C ILE A 739 -0.79 16.44 -26.30
N SER A 740 0.34 17.02 -25.90
CA SER A 740 1.15 16.52 -24.80
C SER A 740 0.82 17.23 -23.49
N GLY A 741 1.17 16.65 -22.34
CA GLY A 741 1.02 17.31 -21.04
C GLY A 741 1.74 18.67 -20.93
N ARG A 742 2.82 18.89 -21.70
CA ARG A 742 3.52 20.19 -21.77
C ARG A 742 2.68 21.27 -22.46
N THR A 743 1.92 20.88 -23.48
CA THR A 743 0.99 21.76 -24.20
C THR A 743 -0.10 22.27 -23.25
N VAL A 744 -0.66 21.39 -22.40
CA VAL A 744 -1.66 21.74 -21.38
C VAL A 744 -1.11 22.72 -20.34
N ALA A 745 0.10 22.48 -19.82
CA ALA A 745 0.75 23.38 -18.87
C ALA A 745 1.01 24.78 -19.48
N SER A 746 1.29 24.83 -20.78
CA SER A 746 1.53 26.09 -21.48
C SER A 746 0.24 26.89 -21.69
N PHE A 747 -0.88 26.24 -22.04
CA PHE A 747 -2.19 26.90 -22.08
C PHE A 747 -2.61 27.47 -20.72
N LEU A 748 -2.36 26.73 -19.62
CA LEU A 748 -2.60 27.23 -18.27
C LEU A 748 -1.77 28.47 -17.95
N ARG A 749 -0.49 28.49 -18.36
CA ARG A 749 0.39 29.66 -18.17
C ARG A 749 -0.10 30.87 -18.94
N ILE A 750 -0.52 30.70 -20.20
CA ILE A 750 -1.07 31.77 -21.05
C ILE A 750 -2.34 32.34 -20.41
N LEU A 751 -3.31 31.48 -20.05
CA LEU A 751 -4.57 31.91 -19.43
C LEU A 751 -4.35 32.56 -18.05
N ASN A 752 -3.41 32.08 -17.23
CA ASN A 752 -3.08 32.72 -15.95
C ASN A 752 -2.42 34.09 -16.16
N ALA A 753 -1.55 34.24 -17.15
CA ALA A 753 -0.93 35.52 -17.46
C ALA A 753 -2.00 36.55 -17.89
N ALA A 754 -2.92 36.16 -18.78
CA ALA A 754 -4.08 36.95 -19.15
C ALA A 754 -4.97 37.29 -17.93
N ALA A 755 -5.15 36.31 -17.04
CA ALA A 755 -5.97 36.46 -15.85
C ALA A 755 -5.42 37.51 -14.89
N THR A 756 -4.13 37.47 -14.59
CA THR A 756 -3.45 38.47 -13.74
C THR A 756 -3.42 39.88 -14.34
N ARG A 757 -3.67 40.02 -15.65
CA ARG A 757 -3.84 41.32 -16.31
C ARG A 757 -5.30 41.83 -16.27
N GLY A 758 -6.24 41.03 -15.77
CA GLY A 758 -7.65 41.39 -15.67
C GLY A 758 -8.43 41.33 -17.00
N GLU A 759 -7.89 40.66 -18.02
CA GLU A 759 -8.48 40.57 -19.37
C GLU A 759 -9.58 39.48 -19.46
N VAL A 760 -10.78 39.80 -18.98
CA VAL A 760 -11.93 38.86 -18.93
C VAL A 760 -12.31 38.31 -20.31
N GLU A 761 -12.35 39.17 -21.34
CA GLU A 761 -12.79 38.77 -22.67
C GLU A 761 -11.80 37.82 -23.35
N THR A 762 -10.49 38.13 -23.25
CA THR A 762 -9.41 37.29 -23.75
C THR A 762 -9.43 35.90 -23.11
N VAL A 763 -9.58 35.84 -21.77
CA VAL A 763 -9.63 34.58 -21.02
C VAL A 763 -10.86 33.75 -21.38
N ASN A 764 -12.06 34.36 -21.46
CA ASN A 764 -13.29 33.66 -21.84
C ASN A 764 -13.21 33.09 -23.26
N ARG A 765 -12.82 33.91 -24.24
CA ARG A 765 -12.80 33.49 -25.64
C ARG A 765 -11.75 32.43 -25.93
N LEU A 766 -10.55 32.54 -25.34
CA LEU A 766 -9.52 31.50 -25.47
C LEU A 766 -9.93 30.21 -24.76
N HIS A 767 -10.51 30.32 -23.57
CA HIS A 767 -11.02 29.16 -22.82
C HIS A 767 -12.12 28.43 -23.58
N ASP A 768 -13.15 29.14 -24.04
CA ASP A 768 -14.26 28.59 -24.81
C ASP A 768 -13.78 27.92 -26.09
N THR A 769 -12.84 28.56 -26.81
CA THR A 769 -12.24 28.01 -28.02
C THR A 769 -11.52 26.69 -27.73
N ILE A 770 -10.64 26.66 -26.72
CA ILE A 770 -9.93 25.43 -26.34
C ILE A 770 -10.90 24.33 -25.90
N ALA A 771 -11.96 24.71 -25.18
CA ALA A 771 -12.93 23.78 -24.62
C ALA A 771 -13.92 23.24 -25.68
N ASN A 772 -14.37 24.06 -26.64
CA ASN A 772 -15.26 23.67 -27.74
C ASN A 772 -14.50 22.87 -28.81
N LEU A 773 -13.23 23.19 -29.03
CA LEU A 773 -12.38 22.43 -29.91
C LEU A 773 -12.04 21.05 -29.31
N GLY A 774 -12.25 20.82 -28.03
CA GLY A 774 -12.00 19.52 -27.38
C GLY A 774 -10.52 19.18 -27.26
N LEU A 775 -9.65 20.18 -27.42
CA LEU A 775 -8.20 20.04 -27.39
C LEU A 775 -7.74 19.56 -26.00
N VAL A 776 -8.35 20.04 -24.92
CA VAL A 776 -7.94 19.67 -23.56
C VAL A 776 -9.13 19.38 -22.67
N LYS A 777 -9.20 18.14 -22.14
CA LYS A 777 -10.22 17.73 -21.15
C LYS A 777 -9.65 17.85 -19.73
N THR A 778 -9.32 19.05 -19.27
CA THR A 778 -8.76 19.24 -17.92
C THR A 778 -9.45 20.38 -17.17
N ALA A 779 -9.99 20.07 -16.00
CA ALA A 779 -10.66 21.05 -15.13
C ALA A 779 -9.76 22.24 -14.76
N ALA A 780 -8.45 22.02 -14.64
CA ALA A 780 -7.49 23.06 -14.27
C ALA A 780 -7.54 24.31 -15.17
N LEU A 781 -7.96 24.18 -16.42
CA LEU A 781 -8.09 25.32 -17.36
C LEU A 781 -9.20 26.31 -16.97
N HIS A 782 -10.10 25.94 -16.06
CA HIS A 782 -11.17 26.82 -15.56
C HIS A 782 -10.71 27.68 -14.37
N ALA A 783 -9.61 27.34 -13.71
CA ALA A 783 -9.09 28.11 -12.57
C ALA A 783 -8.70 29.58 -12.92
N PRO A 784 -8.05 29.86 -14.07
CA PRO A 784 -7.76 31.24 -14.48
C PRO A 784 -9.03 32.07 -14.64
N LEU A 785 -10.10 31.50 -15.21
CA LEU A 785 -11.39 32.18 -15.39
C LEU A 785 -12.00 32.62 -14.05
N ILE A 786 -12.03 31.73 -13.07
CA ILE A 786 -12.51 32.04 -11.71
C ILE A 786 -11.63 33.15 -11.08
N THR A 787 -10.31 33.08 -11.31
CA THR A 787 -9.35 34.06 -10.76
C THR A 787 -9.61 35.47 -11.31
N VAL A 788 -9.91 35.63 -12.61
CA VAL A 788 -10.22 36.96 -13.18
C VAL A 788 -11.46 37.59 -12.57
N HIS A 789 -12.52 36.80 -12.41
CA HIS A 789 -13.77 37.28 -11.81
C HIS A 789 -13.58 37.60 -10.32
N LEU A 790 -12.75 36.82 -9.61
CA LEU A 790 -12.36 37.12 -8.24
C LEU A 790 -11.54 38.42 -8.14
N GLU A 791 -10.62 38.70 -9.06
CA GLU A 791 -9.81 39.95 -9.06
C GLU A 791 -10.65 41.19 -9.39
N LYS A 792 -11.69 41.06 -10.23
CA LYS A 792 -12.66 42.14 -10.53
C LYS A 792 -13.81 42.24 -9.54
N ASP A 793 -13.82 41.44 -8.48
CA ASP A 793 -14.85 41.41 -7.44
C ASP A 793 -16.28 41.08 -7.93
N ASP A 794 -16.41 40.45 -9.11
CA ASP A 794 -17.66 39.97 -9.70
C ASP A 794 -18.00 38.56 -9.21
N MET A 795 -18.68 38.50 -8.06
CA MET A 795 -18.99 37.23 -7.36
C MET A 795 -20.02 36.35 -8.09
N PRO A 796 -21.10 36.88 -8.69
CA PRO A 796 -22.03 36.09 -9.49
C PRO A 796 -21.34 35.39 -10.67
N ALA A 797 -20.52 36.11 -11.44
CA ALA A 797 -19.80 35.51 -12.57
C ALA A 797 -18.75 34.47 -12.12
N ALA A 798 -18.07 34.72 -10.99
CA ALA A 798 -17.15 33.73 -10.39
C ALA A 798 -17.88 32.43 -9.99
N LEU A 799 -19.09 32.55 -9.45
CA LEU A 799 -19.91 31.39 -9.08
C LEU A 799 -20.42 30.64 -10.32
N GLU A 800 -20.87 31.34 -11.36
CA GLU A 800 -21.28 30.72 -12.62
C GLU A 800 -20.13 29.97 -13.29
N ALA A 801 -18.93 30.53 -13.30
CA ALA A 801 -17.73 29.87 -13.81
C ALA A 801 -17.39 28.59 -13.02
N LEU A 802 -17.53 28.62 -11.69
CA LEU A 802 -17.35 27.44 -10.83
C LEU A 802 -18.40 26.35 -11.13
N VAL A 803 -19.67 26.72 -11.23
CA VAL A 803 -20.77 25.78 -11.54
C VAL A 803 -20.60 25.18 -12.93
N SER A 804 -20.19 25.98 -13.92
CA SER A 804 -19.88 25.52 -15.28
C SER A 804 -18.74 24.50 -15.28
N CYS A 805 -17.64 24.77 -14.55
CA CYS A 805 -16.53 23.83 -14.39
C CYS A 805 -16.98 22.51 -13.77
N TYR A 806 -17.80 22.59 -12.71
CA TYR A 806 -18.31 21.40 -12.05
C TYR A 806 -19.21 20.55 -12.95
N LYS A 807 -20.20 21.16 -13.63
CA LYS A 807 -21.09 20.44 -14.56
C LYS A 807 -20.33 19.71 -15.68
N LYS A 808 -19.19 20.26 -16.12
CA LYS A 808 -18.41 19.72 -17.24
C LYS A 808 -17.34 18.70 -16.82
N TYR A 809 -16.79 18.79 -15.61
CA TYR A 809 -15.64 17.95 -15.18
C TYR A 809 -15.78 17.27 -13.81
N GLY A 810 -16.84 17.55 -13.05
CA GLY A 810 -17.04 17.02 -11.70
C GLY A 810 -16.00 17.50 -10.67
N LYS A 811 -15.33 18.64 -10.92
CA LYS A 811 -14.29 19.20 -10.04
C LYS A 811 -14.61 20.64 -9.68
N ILE A 812 -14.59 20.93 -8.38
CA ILE A 812 -14.66 22.29 -7.82
C ILE A 812 -13.24 22.86 -7.67
N LEU A 813 -13.06 24.12 -8.08
CA LEU A 813 -11.80 24.86 -7.99
C LEU A 813 -12.01 26.15 -7.21
N GLN A 814 -11.04 26.56 -6.40
CA GLN A 814 -10.99 27.84 -5.67
C GLN A 814 -12.19 28.18 -4.75
N LEU A 815 -13.03 27.20 -4.40
CA LEU A 815 -14.23 27.39 -3.56
C LEU A 815 -13.96 28.15 -2.25
N HIS A 816 -12.90 27.77 -1.53
CA HIS A 816 -12.56 28.42 -0.27
C HIS A 816 -12.28 29.92 -0.43
N ASN A 817 -11.69 30.35 -1.56
CA ASN A 817 -11.42 31.77 -1.81
C ASN A 817 -12.73 32.53 -2.09
N ILE A 818 -13.66 31.92 -2.82
CA ILE A 818 -15.01 32.46 -3.04
C ILE A 818 -15.74 32.59 -1.70
N CYS A 819 -15.75 31.52 -0.87
CA CYS A 819 -16.40 31.54 0.45
C CYS A 819 -15.79 32.62 1.36
N CYS A 820 -14.46 32.77 1.41
CA CYS A 820 -13.82 33.82 2.22
C CYS A 820 -14.27 35.22 1.77
N LYS A 821 -14.22 35.52 0.47
CA LYS A 821 -14.67 36.82 -0.07
C LYS A 821 -16.16 37.08 0.16
N LEU A 822 -17.02 36.06 0.07
CA LEU A 822 -18.45 36.20 0.37
C LEU A 822 -18.70 36.49 1.86
N VAL A 823 -17.98 35.80 2.76
CA VAL A 823 -18.07 36.02 4.21
C VAL A 823 -17.55 37.41 4.61
N GLU A 824 -16.51 37.93 3.93
CA GLU A 824 -15.98 39.28 4.09
C GLU A 824 -16.99 40.36 3.64
N LYS A 825 -17.61 40.18 2.47
CA LYS A 825 -18.64 41.09 1.95
C LYS A 825 -19.97 41.02 2.72
N GLY A 826 -20.23 39.91 3.41
CA GLY A 826 -21.47 39.70 4.17
C GLY A 826 -22.69 39.38 3.28
N ASP A 827 -22.48 38.90 2.06
CA ASP A 827 -23.56 38.54 1.13
C ASP A 827 -24.13 37.15 1.48
N ALA A 828 -25.16 37.15 2.32
CA ALA A 828 -25.81 35.93 2.80
C ALA A 828 -26.55 35.17 1.68
N ASP A 829 -27.08 35.88 0.69
CA ASP A 829 -27.87 35.29 -0.39
C ASP A 829 -27.00 34.49 -1.36
N LEU A 830 -25.85 35.04 -1.76
CA LEU A 830 -24.88 34.31 -2.58
C LEU A 830 -24.21 33.17 -1.78
N LEU A 831 -23.93 33.38 -0.49
CA LEU A 831 -23.33 32.35 0.36
C LEU A 831 -24.28 31.16 0.58
N GLN A 832 -25.57 31.39 0.74
CA GLN A 832 -26.59 30.32 0.78
C GLN A 832 -26.62 29.56 -0.55
N LYS A 833 -26.58 30.25 -1.70
CA LYS A 833 -26.53 29.60 -3.02
C LYS A 833 -25.29 28.73 -3.19
N VAL A 834 -24.12 29.17 -2.71
CA VAL A 834 -22.89 28.36 -2.72
C VAL A 834 -23.03 27.15 -1.79
N SER A 835 -23.59 27.34 -0.60
CA SER A 835 -23.83 26.24 0.36
C SER A 835 -24.78 25.20 -0.21
N ASP A 836 -25.93 25.62 -0.77
CA ASP A 836 -26.92 24.74 -1.39
C ASP A 836 -26.31 23.95 -2.56
N PHE A 837 -25.42 24.58 -3.33
CA PHE A 837 -24.70 23.92 -4.41
C PHE A 837 -23.74 22.84 -3.89
N ILE A 838 -22.94 23.13 -2.86
CA ILE A 838 -22.03 22.13 -2.26
C ILE A 838 -22.82 21.00 -1.59
N SER A 839 -23.89 21.34 -0.86
CA SER A 839 -24.78 20.39 -0.19
C SER A 839 -25.39 19.38 -1.16
N ARG A 840 -25.89 19.84 -2.32
CA ARG A 840 -26.47 18.95 -3.34
C ARG A 840 -25.46 17.99 -3.94
N GLU A 841 -24.22 18.43 -4.12
CA GLU A 841 -23.22 17.71 -4.92
C GLU A 841 -22.24 16.87 -4.09
N TYR A 842 -21.80 17.39 -2.94
CA TYR A 842 -20.79 16.77 -2.08
C TYR A 842 -21.32 16.41 -0.68
N GLY A 843 -22.59 16.70 -0.41
CA GLY A 843 -23.26 16.48 0.87
C GLY A 843 -23.08 17.64 1.86
N ASP A 844 -24.06 17.76 2.76
CA ASP A 844 -24.16 18.87 3.72
C ASP A 844 -22.91 19.03 4.61
N MET A 845 -22.29 17.91 4.97
CA MET A 845 -21.07 17.88 5.79
C MET A 845 -19.91 18.66 5.14
N MET A 846 -19.73 18.56 3.82
CA MET A 846 -18.66 19.25 3.11
C MET A 846 -18.92 20.76 3.03
N ALA A 847 -20.18 21.15 2.80
CA ALA A 847 -20.60 22.55 2.80
C ALA A 847 -20.32 23.21 4.16
N LEU A 848 -20.64 22.51 5.26
CA LEU A 848 -20.37 22.97 6.62
C LEU A 848 -18.87 23.16 6.87
N TYR A 849 -18.00 22.27 6.38
CA TYR A 849 -16.55 22.44 6.53
C TYR A 849 -16.00 23.64 5.75
N ASP A 850 -16.42 23.84 4.51
CA ASP A 850 -16.00 25.00 3.72
C ASP A 850 -16.43 26.32 4.36
N LEU A 851 -17.65 26.34 4.92
CA LEU A 851 -18.17 27.49 5.66
C LEU A 851 -17.43 27.71 6.99
N PHE A 852 -17.17 26.63 7.74
CA PHE A 852 -16.39 26.64 8.98
C PHE A 852 -15.00 27.24 8.76
N PHE A 853 -14.27 26.77 7.74
CA PHE A 853 -12.93 27.31 7.43
C PHE A 853 -12.98 28.75 6.95
N ALA A 854 -14.03 29.15 6.22
CA ALA A 854 -14.21 30.55 5.81
C ALA A 854 -14.47 31.46 7.04
N PHE A 855 -15.30 31.04 7.99
CA PHE A 855 -15.51 31.79 9.24
C PHE A 855 -14.26 31.85 10.12
N LEU A 856 -13.49 30.77 10.22
CA LEU A 856 -12.21 30.76 10.92
C LEU A 856 -11.19 31.73 10.29
N GLN A 857 -11.06 31.72 8.96
CA GLN A 857 -10.12 32.59 8.24
C GLN A 857 -10.48 34.07 8.36
N THR A 858 -11.77 34.38 8.44
CA THR A 858 -12.31 35.76 8.55
C THR A 858 -12.44 36.26 9.99
N GLY A 859 -12.03 35.46 11.00
CA GLY A 859 -12.05 35.84 12.42
C GLY A 859 -13.44 35.75 13.09
N LYS A 860 -14.44 35.18 12.41
CA LYS A 860 -15.81 34.98 12.91
C LYS A 860 -15.90 33.67 13.72
N TYR A 861 -15.19 33.61 14.85
CA TYR A 861 -15.02 32.38 15.63
C TYR A 861 -16.32 31.83 16.25
N LYS A 862 -17.26 32.70 16.62
CA LYS A 862 -18.54 32.28 17.22
C LYS A 862 -19.42 31.56 16.20
N GLU A 863 -19.47 32.07 14.98
CA GLU A 863 -20.16 31.48 13.84
C GLU A 863 -19.50 30.16 13.42
N ALA A 864 -18.16 30.13 13.37
CA ALA A 864 -17.41 28.90 13.12
C ALA A 864 -17.74 27.81 14.16
N LYS A 865 -17.77 28.17 15.45
CA LYS A 865 -18.08 27.22 16.52
C LYS A 865 -19.48 26.62 16.38
N LYS A 866 -20.48 27.44 16.06
CA LYS A 866 -21.85 26.98 15.79
C LYS A 866 -21.93 25.99 14.64
N VAL A 867 -21.14 26.22 13.57
CA VAL A 867 -21.12 25.33 12.40
C VAL A 867 -20.54 23.96 12.78
N ILE A 868 -19.46 23.91 13.57
CA ILE A 868 -18.83 22.62 13.93
C ILE A 868 -19.55 21.89 15.06
N GLU A 869 -20.27 22.62 15.91
CA GLU A 869 -21.16 22.06 16.94
C GLU A 869 -22.48 21.51 16.34
N THR A 870 -22.66 21.61 15.02
CA THR A 870 -23.81 21.00 14.33
C THR A 870 -23.80 19.48 14.57
N PRO A 871 -24.87 18.90 15.16
CA PRO A 871 -24.93 17.49 15.50
C PRO A 871 -24.73 16.59 14.27
N GLY A 872 -23.91 15.55 14.41
CA GLY A 872 -23.61 14.59 13.33
C GLY A 872 -22.35 14.90 12.51
N LEU A 873 -21.70 16.05 12.72
CA LEU A 873 -20.47 16.38 12.00
C LEU A 873 -19.26 15.53 12.46
N ARG A 874 -18.59 14.87 11.51
CA ARG A 874 -17.38 14.04 11.74
C ARG A 874 -16.11 14.70 11.23
N ALA A 875 -14.99 14.47 11.91
CA ALA A 875 -13.68 15.01 11.56
C ALA A 875 -13.17 14.50 10.21
N HIS A 876 -12.91 15.42 9.30
CA HIS A 876 -12.29 15.09 8.02
C HIS A 876 -10.78 15.40 8.07
N SER A 877 -9.95 14.41 8.41
CA SER A 877 -8.50 14.56 8.64
C SER A 877 -7.77 15.30 7.51
N GLY A 878 -8.05 14.98 6.24
CA GLY A 878 -7.42 15.65 5.10
C GLY A 878 -7.75 17.15 4.98
N ARG A 879 -8.94 17.57 5.42
CA ARG A 879 -9.42 18.96 5.32
C ARG A 879 -8.91 19.78 6.49
N LEU A 880 -8.97 19.22 7.70
CA LEU A 880 -8.37 19.80 8.91
C LEU A 880 -6.86 20.00 8.72
N LYS A 881 -6.16 19.00 8.17
CA LYS A 881 -4.74 19.09 7.84
C LYS A 881 -4.45 20.16 6.80
N TRP A 882 -5.23 20.22 5.73
CA TRP A 882 -5.08 21.25 4.70
C TRP A 882 -5.21 22.66 5.29
N PHE A 883 -6.22 22.89 6.13
CA PHE A 883 -6.42 24.20 6.77
C PHE A 883 -5.35 24.50 7.83
N ALA A 884 -4.92 23.51 8.62
CA ALA A 884 -3.83 23.65 9.58
C ALA A 884 -2.50 24.00 8.88
N GLN A 885 -2.17 23.33 7.77
CA GLN A 885 -1.00 23.66 6.95
C GLN A 885 -1.09 25.08 6.38
N LYS A 886 -2.27 25.51 5.94
CA LYS A 886 -2.51 26.88 5.49
C LYS A 886 -2.27 27.90 6.62
N CYS A 887 -2.74 27.62 7.83
CA CYS A 887 -2.49 28.47 9.01
C CYS A 887 -1.00 28.53 9.37
N ILE A 888 -0.28 27.42 9.28
CA ILE A 888 1.17 27.35 9.53
C ILE A 888 1.93 28.20 8.50
N LEU A 889 1.62 28.08 7.20
CA LEU A 889 2.25 28.87 6.14
C LEU A 889 2.01 30.38 6.33
N ASN A 890 0.81 30.74 6.78
CA ASN A 890 0.41 32.13 7.02
C ASN A 890 0.77 32.65 8.42
N LYS A 891 1.37 31.83 9.29
CA LYS A 891 1.70 32.12 10.70
C LYS A 891 0.52 32.60 11.56
N GLN A 892 -0.67 32.01 11.37
CA GLN A 892 -1.91 32.40 12.08
C GLN A 892 -2.11 31.55 13.35
N MET A 893 -1.58 32.00 14.50
CA MET A 893 -1.63 31.26 15.78
C MET A 893 -3.04 31.18 16.37
N GLU A 894 -3.72 32.32 16.50
CA GLU A 894 -5.05 32.39 17.10
C GLU A 894 -6.08 31.56 16.33
N THR A 895 -6.05 31.63 14.99
CA THR A 895 -6.92 30.82 14.13
C THR A 895 -6.69 29.32 14.29
N LEU A 896 -5.44 28.88 14.48
CA LEU A 896 -5.11 27.47 14.69
C LEU A 896 -5.51 26.99 16.09
N GLU A 897 -5.34 27.83 17.13
CA GLU A 897 -5.82 27.52 18.49
C GLU A 897 -7.34 27.35 18.51
N GLN A 898 -8.07 28.26 17.87
CA GLN A 898 -9.53 28.17 17.76
C GLN A 898 -9.96 26.95 16.94
N LEU A 899 -9.20 26.52 15.93
CA LEU A 899 -9.44 25.26 15.23
C LEU A 899 -9.30 24.05 16.17
N VAL A 900 -8.24 23.99 16.97
CA VAL A 900 -8.00 22.85 17.88
C VAL A 900 -9.03 22.82 19.03
N GLU A 901 -9.43 23.97 19.56
CA GLU A 901 -10.47 24.02 20.60
C GLU A 901 -11.85 23.66 20.03
N SER A 902 -12.21 24.21 18.86
CA SER A 902 -13.50 23.93 18.22
C SER A 902 -13.65 22.47 17.76
N THR A 903 -12.54 21.78 17.51
CA THR A 903 -12.52 20.35 17.13
C THR A 903 -12.48 19.39 18.33
N ARG A 904 -12.58 19.88 19.58
CA ARG A 904 -12.53 19.06 20.80
C ARG A 904 -13.64 18.02 20.89
N ASN A 905 -14.86 18.44 20.56
CA ASN A 905 -16.05 17.57 20.63
C ASN A 905 -16.36 16.88 19.28
N LEU A 906 -15.47 17.02 18.30
CA LEU A 906 -15.68 16.51 16.96
C LEU A 906 -15.28 15.02 16.88
N PHE A 907 -16.21 14.19 16.41
CA PHE A 907 -16.03 12.74 16.31
C PHE A 907 -14.90 12.38 15.30
N GLU A 908 -14.09 11.35 15.60
CA GLU A 908 -12.95 10.88 14.76
C GLU A 908 -11.76 11.86 14.56
N CYS A 909 -11.69 12.97 15.31
CA CYS A 909 -10.58 13.93 15.19
C CYS A 909 -9.26 13.37 15.75
N ASP A 910 -8.17 13.42 14.96
CA ASP A 910 -6.82 13.09 15.42
C ASP A 910 -6.27 14.22 16.29
N ARG A 911 -6.52 14.14 17.59
CA ARG A 911 -6.11 15.17 18.55
C ARG A 911 -4.59 15.33 18.60
N ASP A 912 -3.82 14.23 18.52
CA ASP A 912 -2.36 14.34 18.44
C ASP A 912 -1.90 15.06 17.16
N GLU A 913 -2.58 14.88 16.01
CA GLU A 913 -2.21 15.58 14.76
C GLU A 913 -2.51 17.08 14.88
N MET A 914 -3.62 17.44 15.53
CA MET A 914 -3.98 18.82 15.79
C MET A 914 -2.99 19.49 16.76
N TYR A 915 -2.66 18.83 17.87
CA TYR A 915 -1.63 19.32 18.80
C TYR A 915 -0.24 19.37 18.16
N TYR A 916 0.11 18.41 17.32
CA TYR A 916 1.35 18.43 16.54
C TYR A 916 1.42 19.68 15.63
N HIS A 917 0.34 20.03 14.93
CA HIS A 917 0.30 21.24 14.11
C HIS A 917 0.42 22.53 14.94
N LEU A 918 -0.19 22.59 16.13
CA LEU A 918 0.01 23.69 17.05
C LEU A 918 1.46 23.79 17.54
N LEU A 919 2.08 22.66 17.87
CA LEU A 919 3.47 22.59 18.31
C LEU A 919 4.45 22.99 17.20
N GLN A 920 4.15 22.64 15.94
CA GLN A 920 4.93 23.10 14.78
C GLN A 920 4.91 24.64 14.67
N LEU A 921 3.75 25.24 14.90
CA LEU A 921 3.62 26.69 14.92
C LEU A 921 4.33 27.31 16.13
N CYS A 922 4.24 26.69 17.32
CA CYS A 922 4.97 27.10 18.53
C CYS A 922 6.49 27.07 18.37
N ASP A 923 7.04 26.05 17.70
CA ASP A 923 8.48 25.97 17.38
C ASP A 923 8.89 27.12 16.45
N SER A 924 8.04 27.46 15.47
CA SER A 924 8.30 28.58 14.55
C SER A 924 8.13 29.97 15.19
N SER A 925 7.31 30.10 16.23
CA SER A 925 7.07 31.35 16.97
C SER A 925 7.91 31.50 18.25
N ARG A 926 8.61 30.43 18.69
CA ARG A 926 9.40 30.32 19.93
C ARG A 926 8.60 30.54 21.23
N ASP A 927 7.34 30.13 21.27
CA ASP A 927 6.46 30.28 22.45
C ASP A 927 6.41 28.99 23.30
N TRP A 928 7.29 28.88 24.31
CA TRP A 928 7.44 27.66 25.12
C TRP A 928 6.35 27.48 26.18
N GLY A 929 5.83 28.57 26.76
CA GLY A 929 4.80 28.50 27.79
C GLY A 929 3.51 27.89 27.25
N LYS A 930 3.21 28.14 25.97
CA LYS A 930 2.10 27.48 25.28
C LYS A 930 2.35 26.00 25.01
N ALA A 931 3.59 25.60 24.70
CA ALA A 931 3.93 24.20 24.50
C ALA A 931 3.76 23.38 25.79
N GLU A 932 4.07 23.97 26.96
CA GLU A 932 3.79 23.37 28.27
C GLU A 932 2.29 23.20 28.54
N ALA A 933 1.49 24.24 28.28
CA ALA A 933 0.04 24.14 28.41
C ALA A 933 -0.57 23.07 27.48
N ILE A 934 -0.03 22.91 26.27
CA ILE A 934 -0.42 21.85 25.34
C ILE A 934 -0.07 20.47 25.90
N TRP A 935 1.11 20.31 26.51
CA TRP A 935 1.50 19.04 27.13
C TRP A 935 0.56 18.62 28.27
N THR A 936 0.19 19.55 29.15
CA THR A 936 -0.79 19.28 30.21
C THR A 936 -2.14 18.85 29.64
N LYS A 937 -2.62 19.52 28.57
CA LYS A 937 -3.86 19.15 27.88
C LYS A 937 -3.80 17.75 27.24
N ILE A 938 -2.68 17.37 26.63
CA ILE A 938 -2.48 16.04 26.04
C ILE A 938 -2.64 14.93 27.10
N GLN A 939 -2.09 15.15 28.29
CA GLN A 939 -2.20 14.22 29.42
C GLN A 939 -3.63 14.15 29.98
N GLU A 940 -4.31 15.29 30.13
CA GLU A 940 -5.70 15.36 30.58
C GLU A 940 -6.67 14.63 29.63
N GLU A 941 -6.48 14.78 28.32
CA GLU A 941 -7.27 14.11 27.28
C GLU A 941 -6.89 12.62 27.10
N ASN A 942 -5.90 12.08 27.85
CA ASN A 942 -5.38 10.72 27.73
C ASN A 942 -4.91 10.35 26.31
N ILE A 943 -4.38 11.31 25.57
CA ILE A 943 -3.88 11.07 24.21
C ILE A 943 -2.47 10.48 24.31
N VAL A 944 -2.20 9.41 23.56
CA VAL A 944 -0.86 8.85 23.42
C VAL A 944 -0.13 9.64 22.32
N PRO A 945 0.84 10.50 22.66
CA PRO A 945 1.48 11.34 21.67
C PRO A 945 2.42 10.52 20.79
N ARG A 946 2.42 10.81 19.48
CA ARG A 946 3.33 10.15 18.53
C ARG A 946 4.78 10.52 18.83
N GLU A 947 5.72 9.67 18.43
CA GLU A 947 7.16 9.93 18.61
C GLU A 947 7.59 11.27 18.00
N LYS A 948 7.07 11.61 16.80
CA LYS A 948 7.30 12.93 16.17
C LYS A 948 6.84 14.11 17.05
N THR A 949 5.74 13.95 17.80
CA THR A 949 5.16 14.98 18.66
C THR A 949 6.02 15.13 19.91
N LEU A 950 6.43 14.01 20.51
CA LEU A 950 7.35 13.99 21.66
C LEU A 950 8.71 14.58 21.33
N ILE A 951 9.29 14.25 20.16
CA ILE A 951 10.57 14.81 19.70
C ILE A 951 10.45 16.32 19.49
N LEU A 952 9.36 16.79 18.87
CA LEU A 952 9.14 18.22 18.67
C LEU A 952 8.99 18.96 20.00
N LEU A 953 8.26 18.38 20.95
CA LEU A 953 8.00 18.96 22.26
C LEU A 953 9.27 18.97 23.14
N ALA A 954 10.05 17.88 23.12
CA ALA A 954 11.37 17.82 23.74
C ALA A 954 12.31 18.88 23.15
N GLY A 955 12.37 18.99 21.83
CA GLY A 955 13.17 20.02 21.16
C GLY A 955 12.75 21.45 21.51
N ILE A 956 11.45 21.72 21.73
CA ILE A 956 10.97 23.03 22.20
C ILE A 956 11.42 23.30 23.64
N PHE A 957 11.34 22.32 24.55
CA PHE A 957 11.77 22.48 25.94
C PHE A 957 13.30 22.60 26.08
N GLU A 958 14.06 21.79 25.34
CA GLU A 958 15.53 21.82 25.34
C GLU A 958 16.07 23.15 24.80
N LYS A 959 15.53 23.66 23.67
CA LYS A 959 15.91 24.98 23.12
C LYS A 959 15.68 26.14 24.09
N ASN A 960 14.80 25.97 25.08
CA ASN A 960 14.43 27.00 26.06
C ASN A 960 14.93 26.67 27.49
N GLY A 961 15.74 25.63 27.67
CA GLY A 961 16.37 25.28 28.95
C GLY A 961 15.44 24.69 30.02
N GLN A 962 14.30 24.11 29.64
CA GLN A 962 13.34 23.47 30.55
C GLN A 962 13.59 21.96 30.70
N VAL A 963 13.23 21.36 31.85
CA VAL A 963 13.37 19.92 32.09
C VAL A 963 12.29 19.15 31.35
N VAL A 964 12.66 18.18 30.52
CA VAL A 964 11.69 17.37 29.76
C VAL A 964 10.98 16.39 30.72
N PRO A 965 9.64 16.44 30.86
CA PRO A 965 8.90 15.66 31.86
C PRO A 965 8.64 14.19 31.47
N PHE A 966 9.20 13.73 30.35
CA PHE A 966 9.04 12.37 29.83
C PHE A 966 10.37 11.87 29.25
N GLU A 967 10.49 10.56 29.08
CA GLU A 967 11.66 9.96 28.47
C GLU A 967 11.71 10.32 26.98
N VAL A 968 12.70 11.12 26.60
CA VAL A 968 12.93 11.51 25.20
C VAL A 968 13.36 10.26 24.43
N PRO A 969 12.70 9.92 23.29
CA PRO A 969 13.19 8.88 22.40
C PRO A 969 14.66 9.16 22.02
N LYS A 970 15.61 8.34 22.48
CA LYS A 970 17.05 8.62 22.41
C LYS A 970 17.60 8.68 20.97
N ASP A 971 17.98 9.90 20.60
CA ASP A 971 18.85 10.42 19.53
C ASP A 971 18.60 10.12 18.05
N ARG A 972 18.33 11.22 17.33
CA ARG A 972 18.97 11.56 16.04
C ARG A 972 20.43 11.98 16.30
N PRO A 973 21.41 11.55 15.49
CA PRO A 973 22.63 12.33 15.33
C PRO A 973 22.35 13.59 14.48
N GLU A 974 22.97 14.69 14.88
CA GLU A 974 22.97 15.98 14.20
C GLU A 974 23.44 15.86 12.75
N ASP A 975 22.53 16.05 11.79
CA ASP A 975 22.94 16.34 10.41
C ASP A 975 23.19 17.84 10.28
N SER A 976 24.47 18.17 10.25
CA SER A 976 25.04 19.35 9.62
C SER A 976 24.22 19.85 8.42
N SER A 977 23.49 20.94 8.65
CA SER A 977 23.03 21.82 7.59
C SER A 977 24.23 22.64 7.09
N SER A 978 24.99 22.09 6.15
CA SER A 978 25.92 22.86 5.32
C SER A 978 25.46 22.83 3.87
N ALA A 979 25.34 24.02 3.29
CA ALA A 979 24.86 24.31 1.95
C ALA A 979 25.48 23.41 0.86
N SER A 980 24.65 22.91 -0.05
CA SER A 980 25.10 22.23 -1.27
C SER A 980 25.73 23.24 -2.23
N THR A 981 26.93 22.95 -2.71
CA THR A 981 27.64 23.75 -3.71
C THR A 981 27.02 23.54 -5.09
N GLY A 982 27.02 24.58 -5.95
CA GLY A 982 26.33 24.60 -7.25
C GLY A 982 26.77 23.53 -8.27
N GLU A 983 27.89 22.87 -8.04
CA GLU A 983 28.40 21.78 -8.89
C GLU A 983 27.75 20.42 -8.57
N GLU A 984 27.37 20.15 -7.31
CA GLU A 984 26.60 18.95 -6.92
C GLU A 984 25.22 18.93 -7.58
N LEU A 985 24.54 20.09 -7.62
CA LEU A 985 23.29 20.27 -8.36
C LEU A 985 23.48 20.00 -9.86
N LYS A 986 24.66 20.34 -10.42
CA LYS A 986 25.00 20.11 -11.83
C LYS A 986 25.20 18.63 -12.14
N ILE A 987 25.89 17.88 -11.27
CA ILE A 987 26.03 16.42 -11.38
C ILE A 987 24.65 15.75 -11.29
N GLN A 988 23.81 16.14 -10.31
CA GLN A 988 22.46 15.60 -10.17
C GLN A 988 21.57 15.91 -11.39
N MET A 989 21.67 17.12 -11.94
CA MET A 989 20.95 17.49 -13.16
C MET A 989 21.42 16.68 -14.38
N LEU A 990 22.72 16.44 -14.53
CA LEU A 990 23.26 15.65 -15.65
C LEU A 990 22.90 14.17 -15.53
N CYS A 991 22.91 13.61 -14.32
CA CYS A 991 22.40 12.25 -14.07
C CYS A 991 20.90 12.14 -14.40
N LYS A 992 20.09 13.14 -14.03
CA LYS A 992 18.65 13.21 -14.39
C LYS A 992 18.41 13.37 -15.90
N LYS A 993 19.33 14.00 -16.63
CA LYS A 993 19.30 14.17 -18.09
C LYS A 993 19.91 13.00 -18.87
N ASN A 994 20.21 11.89 -18.19
CA ASN A 994 20.79 10.67 -18.79
C ASN A 994 22.15 10.90 -19.47
N LYS A 995 22.99 11.77 -18.90
CA LYS A 995 24.36 12.07 -19.39
C LYS A 995 25.42 11.66 -18.36
N ALA A 996 25.51 10.36 -18.05
CA ALA A 996 26.32 9.88 -16.93
C ALA A 996 27.84 10.06 -17.14
N LYS A 997 28.35 9.94 -18.38
CA LYS A 997 29.78 10.17 -18.69
C LYS A 997 30.23 11.64 -18.52
N GLU A 998 29.37 12.60 -18.87
CA GLU A 998 29.65 14.03 -18.63
C GLU A 998 29.68 14.32 -17.12
N ALA A 999 28.78 13.70 -16.36
CA ALA A 999 28.74 13.80 -14.90
C ALA A 999 29.99 13.16 -14.24
N TYR A 1000 30.46 12.01 -14.74
CA TYR A 1000 31.70 11.36 -14.30
C TYR A 1000 32.95 12.23 -14.53
N ASN A 1001 33.04 12.90 -15.69
CA ASN A 1001 34.15 13.82 -15.99
C ASN A 1001 34.16 15.08 -15.12
N ILE A 1002 33.00 15.48 -14.58
CA ILE A 1002 32.91 16.57 -13.58
C ILE A 1002 33.32 16.04 -12.21
N PHE A 1003 32.85 14.86 -11.82
CA PHE A 1003 33.23 14.20 -10.57
C PHE A 1003 34.75 13.97 -10.46
N ARG A 1004 35.41 13.51 -11.54
CA ARG A 1004 36.88 13.36 -11.59
C ARG A 1004 37.64 14.69 -11.46
N ARG A 1005 37.05 15.81 -11.88
CA ARG A 1005 37.64 17.14 -11.68
C ARG A 1005 37.52 17.62 -10.23
N MET A 1006 36.44 17.24 -9.56
CA MET A 1006 36.19 17.59 -8.14
C MET A 1006 37.03 16.79 -7.15
N GLN A 1007 37.70 15.71 -7.56
CA GLN A 1007 38.52 14.84 -6.70
C GLN A 1007 39.67 15.56 -5.95
N LYS A 1008 39.96 16.82 -6.28
CA LYS A 1008 40.98 17.63 -5.60
C LYS A 1008 40.49 18.34 -4.32
N ASP A 1009 39.18 18.42 -4.09
CA ASP A 1009 38.60 19.10 -2.92
C ASP A 1009 37.90 18.07 -1.99
N GLU A 1010 38.41 17.89 -0.77
CA GLU A 1010 38.05 16.79 0.16
C GLU A 1010 36.60 16.77 0.68
N SER A 1011 35.73 17.70 0.29
CA SER A 1011 34.42 17.93 0.95
C SER A 1011 33.16 17.52 0.16
N HIS A 1012 33.25 16.80 -0.97
CA HIS A 1012 32.07 16.60 -1.86
C HIS A 1012 31.87 15.16 -2.38
N TYR A 1013 31.41 14.24 -1.53
CA TYR A 1013 31.16 12.84 -1.92
C TYR A 1013 29.70 12.38 -1.78
N ARG A 1014 28.75 13.28 -1.44
CA ARG A 1014 27.31 12.95 -1.26
C ARG A 1014 26.60 12.54 -2.56
N CYS A 1015 27.17 12.83 -3.74
CA CYS A 1015 26.55 12.54 -5.04
C CYS A 1015 27.01 11.21 -5.70
N CYS A 1016 27.93 10.47 -5.08
CA CYS A 1016 28.52 9.25 -5.66
C CYS A 1016 27.46 8.17 -5.96
N ASP A 1017 26.49 8.00 -5.06
CA ASP A 1017 25.40 7.03 -5.19
C ASP A 1017 24.52 7.26 -6.42
N ILE A 1018 24.18 8.52 -6.69
CA ILE A 1018 23.33 8.91 -7.82
C ILE A 1018 24.11 8.74 -9.13
N LEU A 1019 25.40 9.06 -9.12
CA LEU A 1019 26.28 8.92 -10.27
C LEU A 1019 26.56 7.46 -10.62
N VAL A 1020 26.88 6.62 -9.62
CA VAL A 1020 27.08 5.17 -9.81
C VAL A 1020 25.82 4.53 -10.37
N LYS A 1021 24.63 4.88 -9.84
CA LYS A 1021 23.36 4.40 -10.38
C LYS A 1021 23.16 4.80 -11.83
N ALA A 1022 23.43 6.07 -12.18
CA ALA A 1022 23.29 6.56 -13.55
C ALA A 1022 24.26 5.88 -14.53
N LEU A 1023 25.50 5.62 -14.11
CA LEU A 1023 26.52 4.91 -14.91
C LEU A 1023 26.15 3.44 -15.12
N LEU A 1024 25.65 2.75 -14.09
CA LEU A 1024 25.20 1.36 -14.18
C LEU A 1024 23.95 1.21 -15.08
N THR A 1025 23.04 2.19 -15.07
CA THR A 1025 21.90 2.19 -16.01
C THR A 1025 22.31 2.40 -17.47
N GLN A 1026 23.52 2.90 -17.73
CA GLN A 1026 24.08 3.11 -19.07
C GLN A 1026 25.17 2.08 -19.42
N ASP A 1027 25.25 0.97 -18.67
CA ASP A 1027 26.18 -0.16 -18.86
C ASP A 1027 27.68 0.21 -18.79
N CYS A 1028 28.01 1.30 -18.10
CA CYS A 1028 29.37 1.80 -17.88
C CYS A 1028 29.92 1.30 -16.53
N LEU A 1029 30.28 0.00 -16.47
CA LEU A 1029 30.69 -0.68 -15.24
C LEU A 1029 32.04 -0.20 -14.70
N ASP A 1030 33.03 0.05 -15.56
CA ASP A 1030 34.39 0.40 -15.15
C ASP A 1030 34.44 1.79 -14.50
N GLU A 1031 33.73 2.77 -15.07
CA GLU A 1031 33.59 4.10 -14.50
C GLU A 1031 32.78 4.07 -13.20
N ALA A 1032 31.77 3.20 -13.09
CA ALA A 1032 31.00 3.02 -11.86
C ALA A 1032 31.84 2.42 -10.72
N LEU A 1033 32.71 1.45 -11.03
CA LEU A 1033 33.64 0.85 -10.07
C LEU A 1033 34.74 1.83 -9.65
N ASP A 1034 35.19 2.71 -10.55
CA ASP A 1034 36.15 3.78 -10.22
C ASP A 1034 35.52 4.81 -9.25
N VAL A 1035 34.30 5.28 -9.52
CA VAL A 1035 33.58 6.17 -8.60
C VAL A 1035 33.37 5.51 -7.23
N LYS A 1036 33.01 4.22 -7.21
CA LYS A 1036 32.85 3.45 -5.97
C LYS A 1036 34.16 3.38 -5.18
N ARG A 1037 35.27 3.04 -5.83
CA ARG A 1037 36.60 2.96 -5.20
C ARG A 1037 37.03 4.30 -4.61
N ILE A 1038 36.81 5.39 -5.35
CA ILE A 1038 37.10 6.75 -4.89
C ILE A 1038 36.25 7.08 -3.64
N ALA A 1039 34.96 6.76 -3.66
CA ALA A 1039 34.08 6.98 -2.52
C ALA A 1039 34.50 6.17 -1.28
N GLU A 1040 34.90 4.91 -1.46
CA GLU A 1040 35.40 4.05 -0.37
C GLU A 1040 36.72 4.56 0.24
N THR A 1041 37.59 5.20 -0.56
CA THR A 1041 38.85 5.76 -0.05
C THR A 1041 38.67 7.03 0.78
N HIS A 1042 37.60 7.81 0.53
CA HIS A 1042 37.40 9.12 1.16
C HIS A 1042 36.28 9.15 2.20
N ILE A 1043 35.28 8.26 2.10
CA ILE A 1043 34.21 8.11 3.09
C ILE A 1043 34.42 6.79 3.86
N LYS A 1044 34.80 6.88 5.13
CA LYS A 1044 34.86 5.71 6.03
C LYS A 1044 33.46 5.10 6.18
N GLY A 1045 33.32 3.81 5.82
CA GLY A 1045 32.04 3.09 5.91
C GLY A 1045 31.08 3.34 4.75
N PHE A 1046 31.57 3.82 3.60
CA PHE A 1046 30.73 4.04 2.42
C PHE A 1046 30.09 2.74 1.92
N THR A 1047 28.77 2.72 1.88
CA THR A 1047 27.97 1.62 1.30
C THR A 1047 27.01 2.19 0.27
N LEU A 1048 27.01 1.61 -0.93
CA LEU A 1048 26.06 1.96 -1.98
C LEU A 1048 24.63 1.61 -1.58
N ASN A 1049 23.66 2.49 -1.88
CA ASN A 1049 22.24 2.21 -1.64
C ASN A 1049 21.73 0.93 -2.33
N SER A 1050 20.62 0.38 -1.81
CA SER A 1050 20.05 -0.91 -2.27
C SER A 1050 19.82 -1.00 -3.78
N ALA A 1051 19.41 0.11 -4.41
CA ALA A 1051 19.12 0.16 -5.83
C ALA A 1051 20.40 0.15 -6.67
N ALA A 1052 21.42 0.92 -6.28
CA ALA A 1052 22.71 0.95 -6.96
C ALA A 1052 23.47 -0.37 -6.81
N SER A 1053 23.49 -0.94 -5.59
CA SER A 1053 24.13 -2.23 -5.31
C SER A 1053 23.42 -3.40 -6.01
N SER A 1054 22.08 -3.36 -6.09
CA SER A 1054 21.32 -4.34 -6.87
C SER A 1054 21.59 -4.26 -8.38
N LEU A 1055 21.71 -3.04 -8.92
CA LEU A 1055 22.06 -2.85 -10.33
C LEU A 1055 23.50 -3.30 -10.62
N LEU A 1056 24.41 -3.12 -9.66
CA LEU A 1056 25.79 -3.61 -9.76
C LEU A 1056 25.82 -5.14 -9.82
N ILE A 1057 25.06 -5.83 -8.95
CA ILE A 1057 24.91 -7.30 -8.99
C ILE A 1057 24.37 -7.75 -10.35
N ILE A 1058 23.30 -7.13 -10.85
CA ILE A 1058 22.72 -7.49 -12.15
C ILE A 1058 23.72 -7.28 -13.30
N SER A 1059 24.48 -6.18 -13.28
CA SER A 1059 25.50 -5.89 -14.29
C SER A 1059 26.66 -6.88 -14.23
N GLN A 1060 27.11 -7.27 -13.03
CA GLN A 1060 28.16 -8.26 -12.82
C GLN A 1060 27.71 -9.68 -13.21
N VAL A 1061 26.47 -10.06 -12.90
CA VAL A 1061 25.86 -11.36 -13.30
C VAL A 1061 25.79 -11.46 -14.83
N ARG A 1062 25.37 -10.39 -15.52
CA ARG A 1062 25.33 -10.35 -16.99
C ARG A 1062 26.70 -10.52 -17.66
N ARG A 1063 27.79 -10.17 -16.97
CA ARG A 1063 29.17 -10.28 -17.46
C ARG A 1063 29.93 -11.48 -16.88
N ASP A 1064 29.22 -12.37 -16.18
CA ASP A 1064 29.74 -13.59 -15.57
C ASP A 1064 30.76 -13.39 -14.42
N TYR A 1065 30.74 -12.23 -13.77
CA TYR A 1065 31.53 -11.97 -12.56
C TYR A 1065 30.80 -12.42 -11.29
N LEU A 1066 30.45 -13.71 -11.24
CA LEU A 1066 29.59 -14.28 -10.20
C LEU A 1066 30.21 -14.23 -8.80
N LYS A 1067 31.54 -14.37 -8.70
CA LYS A 1067 32.26 -14.25 -7.42
C LYS A 1067 32.18 -12.84 -6.85
N ASP A 1068 32.32 -11.83 -7.71
CA ASP A 1068 32.24 -10.43 -7.31
C ASP A 1068 30.78 -10.03 -7.01
N ALA A 1069 29.82 -10.52 -7.78
CA ALA A 1069 28.39 -10.34 -7.52
C ALA A 1069 27.97 -10.97 -6.18
N LEU A 1070 28.50 -12.16 -5.86
CA LEU A 1070 28.32 -12.81 -4.56
C LEU A 1070 28.95 -12.01 -3.42
N ALA A 1071 30.16 -11.47 -3.63
CA ALA A 1071 30.83 -10.64 -2.63
C ALA A 1071 30.07 -9.33 -2.37
N VAL A 1072 29.54 -8.70 -3.43
CA VAL A 1072 28.69 -7.50 -3.32
C VAL A 1072 27.39 -7.83 -2.59
N LEU A 1073 26.75 -8.97 -2.89
CA LEU A 1073 25.54 -9.41 -2.19
C LEU A 1073 25.79 -9.67 -0.70
N LYS A 1074 26.90 -10.35 -0.36
CA LYS A 1074 27.31 -10.57 1.03
C LYS A 1074 27.52 -9.25 1.76
N GLY A 1075 28.32 -8.35 1.17
CA GLY A 1075 28.55 -7.03 1.75
C GLY A 1075 27.27 -6.21 1.92
N MET A 1076 26.32 -6.31 0.99
CA MET A 1076 25.00 -5.67 1.12
C MET A 1076 24.24 -6.21 2.34
N LEU A 1077 24.21 -7.53 2.52
CA LEU A 1077 23.47 -8.17 3.60
C LEU A 1077 24.14 -7.97 4.97
N ASP A 1078 25.48 -7.99 5.01
CA ASP A 1078 26.27 -7.66 6.19
C ASP A 1078 26.05 -6.19 6.62
N SER A 1079 25.83 -5.29 5.66
CA SER A 1079 25.41 -3.90 5.90
C SER A 1079 23.89 -3.73 6.14
N GLY A 1080 23.12 -4.81 6.28
CA GLY A 1080 21.68 -4.75 6.53
C GLY A 1080 20.81 -4.27 5.36
N VAL A 1081 21.40 -4.01 4.19
CA VAL A 1081 20.72 -3.51 2.98
C VAL A 1081 20.14 -4.66 2.16
N LEU A 1082 18.83 -4.61 1.90
CA LEU A 1082 18.15 -5.66 1.15
C LEU A 1082 18.38 -5.52 -0.36
N PRO A 1083 18.77 -6.60 -1.07
CA PRO A 1083 18.81 -6.60 -2.53
C PRO A 1083 17.40 -6.57 -3.12
N THR A 1084 17.28 -6.06 -4.34
CA THR A 1084 16.04 -6.16 -5.10
C THR A 1084 15.79 -7.59 -5.55
N ARG A 1085 14.51 -7.97 -5.67
CA ARG A 1085 14.11 -9.30 -6.16
C ARG A 1085 14.78 -9.65 -7.48
N ALA A 1086 14.86 -8.71 -8.41
CA ALA A 1086 15.49 -8.93 -9.71
C ALA A 1086 16.99 -9.28 -9.61
N ALA A 1087 17.73 -8.63 -8.71
CA ALA A 1087 19.15 -8.91 -8.50
C ALA A 1087 19.39 -10.28 -7.86
N ALA A 1088 18.61 -10.61 -6.83
CA ALA A 1088 18.69 -11.91 -6.18
C ALA A 1088 18.26 -13.05 -7.12
N THR A 1089 17.15 -12.89 -7.86
CA THR A 1089 16.70 -13.90 -8.84
C THR A 1089 17.71 -14.08 -9.97
N ALA A 1090 18.29 -13.00 -10.51
CA ALA A 1090 19.31 -13.10 -11.55
C ALA A 1090 20.56 -13.86 -11.09
N LEU A 1091 21.04 -13.60 -9.86
CA LEU A 1091 22.19 -14.30 -9.30
C LEU A 1091 21.88 -15.77 -8.96
N ILE A 1092 20.71 -16.06 -8.35
CA ILE A 1092 20.27 -17.43 -8.04
C ILE A 1092 20.16 -18.26 -9.32
N GLN A 1093 19.54 -17.68 -10.36
CA GLN A 1093 19.36 -18.34 -11.64
C GLN A 1093 20.71 -18.59 -12.33
N ALA A 1094 21.60 -17.59 -12.38
CA ALA A 1094 22.93 -17.76 -12.97
C ALA A 1094 23.81 -18.79 -12.23
N LEU A 1095 23.67 -18.91 -10.90
CA LEU A 1095 24.39 -19.94 -10.12
C LEU A 1095 23.78 -21.33 -10.29
N ALA A 1096 22.45 -21.43 -10.42
CA ALA A 1096 21.73 -22.66 -10.71
C ALA A 1096 22.14 -23.23 -12.08
N GLU A 1097 22.17 -22.37 -13.10
CA GLU A 1097 22.55 -22.72 -14.47
C GLU A 1097 24.01 -23.18 -14.61
N LYS A 1098 24.87 -22.87 -13.63
CA LYS A 1098 26.28 -23.31 -13.59
C LYS A 1098 26.53 -24.50 -12.67
N GLY A 1099 25.52 -25.03 -11.99
CA GLY A 1099 25.67 -26.15 -11.06
C GLY A 1099 26.54 -25.85 -9.84
N ASP A 1100 26.70 -24.57 -9.44
CA ASP A 1100 27.55 -24.19 -8.30
C ASP A 1100 26.80 -24.38 -6.97
N LEU A 1101 26.63 -25.65 -6.60
CA LEU A 1101 25.92 -26.10 -5.39
C LEU A 1101 26.49 -25.48 -4.10
N LYS A 1102 27.81 -25.27 -4.04
CA LYS A 1102 28.46 -24.67 -2.87
C LYS A 1102 28.01 -23.23 -2.68
N ASN A 1103 28.02 -22.43 -3.74
CA ASN A 1103 27.61 -21.04 -3.66
C ASN A 1103 26.08 -20.88 -3.53
N LEU A 1104 25.28 -21.82 -4.06
CA LEU A 1104 23.83 -21.85 -3.86
C LEU A 1104 23.43 -22.20 -2.42
N GLN A 1105 24.08 -23.19 -1.79
CA GLN A 1105 23.87 -23.50 -0.37
C GLN A 1105 24.30 -22.34 0.54
N VAL A 1106 25.39 -21.66 0.18
CA VAL A 1106 25.81 -20.42 0.87
C VAL A 1106 24.75 -19.33 0.67
N LEU A 1107 24.16 -19.20 -0.52
CA LEU A 1107 23.09 -18.25 -0.79
C LEU A 1107 21.80 -18.58 -0.03
N GLU A 1108 21.46 -19.86 0.12
CA GLU A 1108 20.30 -20.35 0.88
C GLU A 1108 20.42 -19.98 2.36
N ASN A 1109 21.59 -20.22 2.96
CA ASN A 1109 21.84 -19.82 4.34
C ASN A 1109 21.82 -18.30 4.53
N ILE A 1110 22.30 -17.54 3.55
CA ILE A 1110 22.39 -16.07 3.62
C ILE A 1110 21.04 -15.40 3.35
N LEU A 1111 20.23 -15.94 2.43
CA LEU A 1111 18.93 -15.36 2.05
C LEU A 1111 17.76 -15.98 2.79
N GLY A 1112 17.92 -17.11 3.49
CA GLY A 1112 16.85 -17.84 4.19
C GLY A 1112 16.04 -16.98 5.17
N ASP A 1113 16.69 -16.06 5.86
CA ASP A 1113 16.02 -15.12 6.78
C ASP A 1113 15.37 -13.91 6.06
N VAL A 1114 15.70 -13.70 4.79
CA VAL A 1114 15.44 -12.47 4.02
C VAL A 1114 14.48 -12.69 2.84
N THR A 1115 14.26 -13.94 2.42
CA THR A 1115 13.40 -14.33 1.27
C THR A 1115 11.98 -13.76 1.36
N LYS A 1116 11.37 -13.79 2.55
CA LYS A 1116 10.03 -13.22 2.82
C LYS A 1116 9.99 -11.70 2.67
N SER A 1117 11.07 -11.01 3.03
CA SER A 1117 11.19 -9.55 2.96
C SER A 1117 11.35 -9.04 1.52
N ILE A 1118 12.02 -9.82 0.66
CA ILE A 1118 12.27 -9.48 -0.76
C ILE A 1118 11.14 -9.99 -1.68
N ARG A 1119 10.16 -10.74 -1.14
CA ARG A 1119 9.10 -11.43 -1.91
C ARG A 1119 9.67 -12.38 -2.97
N LEU A 1120 10.77 -13.06 -2.65
CA LEU A 1120 11.23 -14.20 -3.42
C LEU A 1120 10.34 -15.41 -3.08
N PRO A 1121 9.87 -16.19 -4.06
CA PRO A 1121 9.18 -17.45 -3.76
C PRO A 1121 10.13 -18.36 -2.97
N ASP A 1122 9.65 -18.91 -1.85
CA ASP A 1122 10.46 -19.86 -1.04
C ASP A 1122 10.92 -21.07 -1.88
N SER A 1123 10.14 -21.43 -2.90
CA SER A 1123 10.48 -22.47 -3.86
C SER A 1123 11.59 -22.10 -4.84
N LEU A 1124 11.98 -20.83 -5.00
CA LEU A 1124 12.92 -20.43 -6.06
C LEU A 1124 14.35 -20.91 -5.77
N ILE A 1125 14.81 -20.83 -4.52
CA ILE A 1125 16.16 -21.31 -4.13
C ILE A 1125 16.16 -22.83 -4.08
N SER A 1126 15.12 -23.45 -3.52
CA SER A 1126 15.01 -24.92 -3.50
C SER A 1126 14.89 -25.51 -4.91
N ASN A 1127 14.17 -24.84 -5.81
CA ASN A 1127 14.12 -25.21 -7.22
C ASN A 1127 15.46 -25.00 -7.90
N ALA A 1128 16.18 -23.90 -7.61
CA ALA A 1128 17.52 -23.63 -8.15
C ALA A 1128 18.58 -24.63 -7.66
N ILE A 1129 18.52 -25.05 -6.39
CA ILE A 1129 19.36 -26.11 -5.83
C ILE A 1129 19.02 -27.46 -6.47
N ALA A 1130 17.73 -27.75 -6.65
CA ALA A 1130 17.29 -28.93 -7.40
C ALA A 1130 17.78 -28.89 -8.85
N LEU A 1131 17.74 -27.72 -9.50
CA LEU A 1131 18.21 -27.49 -10.87
C LEU A 1131 19.75 -27.58 -10.99
N ALA A 1132 20.48 -27.28 -9.91
CA ALA A 1132 21.94 -27.48 -9.84
C ALA A 1132 22.35 -28.91 -9.45
N HIS A 1133 21.41 -29.72 -8.92
CA HIS A 1133 21.60 -31.14 -8.62
C HIS A 1133 21.24 -32.05 -9.81
N THR A 1134 20.43 -31.58 -10.74
CA THR A 1134 20.19 -32.17 -12.06
C THR A 1134 21.31 -31.83 -13.03
#